data_AF-A0A523R9K6-F1
#
_entry.id   AF-A0A523R9K6-F1
#
_cell.length_a   1.000
_cell.length_b   1.000
_cell.length_c   1.000
_cell.angle_alpha   90.00
_cell.angle_beta   90.00
_cell.angle_gamma   90.00
#
_symmetry.space_group_name_H-M   'P 1'
#
loop_
_entity.id
_entity.type
_entity.pdbx_description
1 polymer ?
#
loop_
_entity_poly.entity_id
_entity_poly.type
_entity_poly.pdbx_seq_one_letter_code
_entity_poly.pdbx_strand_id
1 'polypeptide(L)'
;MSKSKLIIGIILIVVGGGLIPTGFFVNQMFVDQIAEGVPDALLAVEEEAIPTLEEQLPVLGTPDVLLGIEEGALTSLEAQLPVLATPAVLSALKEEAVTALPLIINGSGAALAINQTITGVAGAIGYPAAKAQFFNSPTFQADYATPQGVSDYYDTLAGDFDVVNLGYTVAAQNNLLYGVGPLPGLITDLELGTGLLGYMELYLNVTLGDQALNATMQTLYNATWTQLEYLAGYIKNYLWDVVVKSTYSPPYTIELYAELVFYAQWANGSVVEGGIDLSLFKDTLPEDTFGLEAGVPNPTNITVPTCMNLWDISNSFSFVNDSGILIWVGAMQGNVTLQGYLIGAFSLTTAQLTILLGWLGNFMTNLVPLLLFDETGYTVSELTQLAFYEQWANGTIQGAAVLPNGLLNELSAVFAGAPYFEVGLPIPSSLSLTETMNLWNEANAHTFVNMDGILVWVGAMLGDVSLQLNLLAAFSLTVGELTTLLTWLGAFLTIRVPQLIEYETGYTIPELAQLSFYEQWANGTIQGISILPDGFLSEIDPPLLGPPYFEVGLTEGSTGLTDSQCDALWNETSEYSLVSASGINKWYQAESSSTTYDNLRTNNGGISTAQMTQILDWLPKFRDVIVNALAKEELGLPMEPYALGNTLLIALGAGGGTLAVIGVVLLILWKRK
;
A
#
# COMPACT_ATOMS: atom_id res chain seq x y z
N MET A 1 18.82 60.06 -18.89
CA MET A 1 18.86 60.61 -20.27
C MET A 1 18.67 59.41 -21.19
N SER A 2 17.55 59.31 -21.91
CA SER A 2 17.15 58.04 -22.55
C SER A 2 18.21 57.56 -23.55
N LYS A 3 18.58 56.27 -23.51
CA LYS A 3 19.52 55.62 -24.45
C LYS A 3 19.18 55.94 -25.91
N SER A 4 17.90 56.13 -26.23
CA SER A 4 17.38 56.60 -27.53
C SER A 4 17.90 57.96 -28.01
N LYS A 5 18.22 58.91 -27.11
CA LYS A 5 18.76 60.23 -27.48
C LYS A 5 20.27 60.21 -27.74
N LEU A 6 20.99 59.24 -27.16
CA LEU A 6 22.41 59.02 -27.43
C LEU A 6 22.60 58.38 -28.83
N ILE A 7 21.73 57.42 -29.19
CA ILE A 7 21.69 56.75 -30.49
C ILE A 7 21.40 57.76 -31.63
N ILE A 8 20.43 58.65 -31.44
CA ILE A 8 20.14 59.73 -32.41
C ILE A 8 21.32 60.73 -32.51
N GLY A 9 22.01 60.99 -31.40
CA GLY A 9 23.19 61.85 -31.37
C GLY A 9 24.39 61.26 -32.12
N ILE A 10 24.63 59.95 -32.00
CA ILE A 10 25.74 59.26 -32.67
C ILE A 10 25.45 59.13 -34.18
N ILE A 11 24.22 58.82 -34.57
CA ILE A 11 23.80 58.78 -35.98
C ILE A 11 23.96 60.17 -36.65
N LEU A 12 23.62 61.26 -35.95
CA LEU A 12 23.77 62.62 -36.48
C LEU A 12 25.24 63.09 -36.55
N ILE A 13 26.10 62.64 -35.64
CA ILE A 13 27.54 62.95 -35.67
C ILE A 13 28.25 62.18 -36.78
N VAL A 14 27.88 60.92 -37.04
CA VAL A 14 28.42 60.08 -38.12
C VAL A 14 27.98 60.57 -39.52
N VAL A 15 26.78 61.16 -39.64
CA VAL A 15 26.31 61.75 -40.91
C VAL A 15 26.99 63.09 -41.24
N GLY A 16 27.58 63.76 -40.24
CA GLY A 16 28.24 65.07 -40.40
C GLY A 16 29.67 65.05 -40.96
N GLY A 17 30.33 63.89 -41.06
CA GLY A 17 31.74 63.83 -41.46
C GLY A 17 32.13 62.56 -42.22
N GLY A 18 32.37 62.72 -43.53
CA GLY A 18 33.23 61.82 -44.33
C GLY A 18 32.56 60.57 -44.91
N LEU A 19 32.62 60.46 -46.24
CA LEU A 19 32.09 59.39 -47.08
C LEU A 19 32.82 58.03 -46.87
N ILE A 20 32.02 56.97 -46.64
CA ILE A 20 32.32 55.51 -46.74
C ILE A 20 33.32 55.00 -45.67
N PRO A 21 32.86 54.25 -44.64
CA PRO A 21 32.08 53.01 -44.79
C PRO A 21 30.85 52.96 -43.86
N THR A 22 29.92 53.91 -44.02
CA THR A 22 28.71 54.00 -43.19
C THR A 22 27.80 52.79 -43.28
N GLY A 23 27.72 52.11 -44.43
CA GLY A 23 26.92 50.89 -44.57
C GLY A 23 27.45 49.73 -43.73
N PHE A 24 28.76 49.49 -43.77
CA PHE A 24 29.42 48.44 -42.97
C PHE A 24 29.34 48.74 -41.47
N PHE A 25 29.57 50.00 -41.07
CA PHE A 25 29.45 50.43 -39.67
C PHE A 25 28.02 50.37 -39.16
N VAL A 26 27.01 50.75 -39.96
CA VAL A 26 25.60 50.65 -39.56
C VAL A 26 25.17 49.19 -39.48
N ASN A 27 25.59 48.35 -40.44
CA ASN A 27 25.31 46.91 -40.39
C ASN A 27 25.95 46.27 -39.15
N GLN A 28 27.23 46.55 -38.86
CA GLN A 28 27.89 46.07 -37.64
C GLN A 28 27.25 46.61 -36.37
N MET A 29 26.85 47.88 -36.33
CA MET A 29 26.17 48.44 -35.17
C MET A 29 24.80 47.77 -34.91
N PHE A 30 24.08 47.37 -35.96
CA PHE A 30 22.86 46.57 -35.82
C PHE A 30 23.17 45.13 -35.39
N VAL A 31 24.19 44.49 -35.95
CA VAL A 31 24.65 43.14 -35.55
C VAL A 31 25.05 43.13 -34.08
N ASP A 32 25.88 44.09 -33.66
CA ASP A 32 26.37 44.25 -32.29
C ASP A 32 25.22 44.55 -31.32
N GLN A 33 24.25 45.39 -31.70
CA GLN A 33 23.06 45.66 -30.87
C GLN A 33 22.13 44.44 -30.72
N ILE A 34 21.96 43.64 -31.78
CA ILE A 34 21.19 42.40 -31.71
C ILE A 34 21.93 41.37 -30.86
N ALA A 35 23.26 41.27 -31.00
CA ALA A 35 24.10 40.41 -30.17
C ALA A 35 24.08 40.81 -28.68
N GLU A 36 24.05 42.11 -28.38
CA GLU A 36 23.90 42.65 -27.02
C GLU A 36 22.49 42.46 -26.44
N GLY A 37 21.47 42.24 -27.28
CA GLY A 37 20.08 41.96 -26.86
C GLY A 37 19.79 40.49 -26.56
N VAL A 38 20.73 39.58 -26.80
CA VAL A 38 20.59 38.14 -26.53
C VAL A 38 20.38 37.85 -25.03
N PRO A 39 21.16 38.42 -24.09
CA PRO A 39 20.89 38.29 -22.67
C PRO A 39 19.47 38.68 -22.26
N ASP A 40 19.00 39.85 -22.73
CA ASP A 40 17.68 40.36 -22.40
C ASP A 40 16.57 39.44 -22.94
N ALA A 41 16.75 38.89 -24.15
CA ALA A 41 15.81 37.93 -24.73
C ALA A 41 15.79 36.58 -24.00
N LEU A 42 16.96 36.08 -23.56
CA LEU A 42 17.04 34.84 -22.77
C LEU A 42 16.33 35.00 -21.42
N LEU A 43 16.60 36.10 -20.72
CA LEU A 43 15.97 36.41 -19.44
C LEU A 43 14.47 36.65 -19.58
N ALA A 44 14.02 37.30 -20.66
CA ALA A 44 12.58 37.50 -20.89
C ALA A 44 11.83 36.17 -21.05
N VAL A 45 12.43 35.18 -21.75
CA VAL A 45 11.83 33.84 -21.87
C VAL A 45 11.86 33.12 -20.53
N GLU A 46 12.93 33.23 -19.75
CA GLU A 46 13.02 32.68 -18.39
C GLU A 46 11.93 33.27 -17.46
N GLU A 47 11.78 34.60 -17.47
CA GLU A 47 10.77 35.32 -16.67
C GLU A 47 9.33 34.93 -17.01
N GLU A 48 9.06 34.53 -18.26
CA GLU A 48 7.74 34.04 -18.70
C GLU A 48 7.56 32.53 -18.45
N ALA A 49 8.61 31.74 -18.66
CA ALA A 49 8.57 30.28 -18.55
C ALA A 49 8.48 29.79 -17.10
N ILE A 50 9.22 30.40 -16.17
CA ILE A 50 9.26 29.93 -14.77
C ILE A 50 7.87 29.95 -14.12
N PRO A 51 7.08 31.05 -14.15
CA PRO A 51 5.73 31.05 -13.58
C PRO A 51 4.81 30.00 -14.21
N THR A 52 4.90 29.78 -15.53
CA THR A 52 4.14 28.73 -16.21
C THR A 52 4.55 27.33 -15.73
N LEU A 53 5.84 27.08 -15.55
CA LEU A 53 6.33 25.82 -14.98
C LEU A 53 5.90 25.64 -13.52
N GLU A 54 5.92 26.69 -12.70
CA GLU A 54 5.43 26.63 -11.32
C GLU A 54 3.96 26.20 -11.24
N GLU A 55 3.13 26.61 -12.22
CA GLU A 55 1.73 26.19 -12.32
C GLU A 55 1.58 24.74 -12.85
N GLN A 56 2.42 24.32 -13.79
CA GLN A 56 2.32 23.01 -14.44
C GLN A 56 2.94 21.88 -13.61
N LEU A 57 4.05 22.13 -12.89
CA LEU A 57 4.80 21.10 -12.17
C LEU A 57 3.96 20.33 -11.15
N PRO A 58 3.11 20.96 -10.32
CA PRO A 58 2.23 20.22 -9.42
C PRO A 58 1.32 19.26 -10.20
N VAL A 59 0.74 19.68 -11.33
CA VAL A 59 -0.13 18.82 -12.15
C VAL A 59 0.64 17.63 -12.69
N LEU A 60 1.82 17.87 -13.27
CA LEU A 60 2.65 16.85 -13.91
C LEU A 60 3.22 15.85 -12.89
N GLY A 61 3.55 16.29 -11.68
CA GLY A 61 4.05 15.44 -10.60
C GLY A 61 2.94 14.70 -9.82
N THR A 62 1.67 15.01 -10.05
CA THR A 62 0.56 14.44 -9.26
C THR A 62 0.44 12.92 -9.37
N PRO A 63 0.52 12.30 -10.58
CA PRO A 63 0.50 10.85 -10.70
C PRO A 63 1.53 10.16 -9.81
N ASP A 64 2.80 10.60 -9.88
CA ASP A 64 3.90 10.02 -9.10
C ASP A 64 3.71 10.21 -7.60
N VAL A 65 3.26 11.40 -7.17
CA VAL A 65 2.94 11.69 -5.77
C VAL A 65 1.82 10.79 -5.26
N LEU A 66 0.75 10.59 -6.04
CA LEU A 66 -0.37 9.73 -5.65
C LEU A 66 0.06 8.27 -5.52
N LEU A 67 0.83 7.75 -6.48
CA LEU A 67 1.33 6.38 -6.46
C LEU A 67 2.35 6.15 -5.34
N GLY A 68 3.22 7.14 -5.06
CA GLY A 68 4.14 7.10 -3.94
C GLY A 68 3.42 7.07 -2.59
N ILE A 69 2.33 7.83 -2.44
CA ILE A 69 1.46 7.76 -1.26
C ILE A 69 0.78 6.40 -1.16
N GLU A 70 0.23 5.86 -2.25
CA GLU A 70 -0.39 4.53 -2.27
C GLU A 70 0.60 3.46 -1.81
N GLU A 71 1.80 3.41 -2.37
CA GLU A 71 2.83 2.43 -1.99
C GLU A 71 3.20 2.54 -0.49
N GLY A 72 3.41 3.77 -0.01
CA GLY A 72 3.71 4.03 1.41
C GLY A 72 2.56 3.65 2.34
N ALA A 73 1.32 3.97 1.95
CA ALA A 73 0.11 3.65 2.69
C ALA A 73 -0.13 2.14 2.76
N LEU A 74 -0.02 1.42 1.63
CA LEU A 74 -0.17 -0.03 1.56
C LEU A 74 0.87 -0.73 2.44
N THR A 75 2.13 -0.29 2.38
CA THR A 75 3.19 -0.85 3.24
C THR A 75 2.87 -0.69 4.72
N SER A 76 2.38 0.50 5.13
CA SER A 76 2.00 0.77 6.51
C SER A 76 0.78 -0.06 6.94
N LEU A 77 -0.27 -0.08 6.12
CA LEU A 77 -1.51 -0.80 6.38
C LEU A 77 -1.29 -2.31 6.43
N GLU A 78 -0.45 -2.88 5.57
CA GLU A 78 -0.13 -4.31 5.57
C GLU A 78 0.54 -4.76 6.88
N ALA A 79 1.37 -3.89 7.47
CA ALA A 79 1.93 -4.15 8.79
C ALA A 79 0.90 -3.99 9.92
N GLN A 80 -0.06 -3.08 9.79
CA GLN A 80 -1.06 -2.79 10.82
C GLN A 80 -2.27 -3.73 10.78
N LEU A 81 -2.68 -4.20 9.60
CA LEU A 81 -3.93 -4.94 9.42
C LEU A 81 -3.99 -6.23 10.25
N PRO A 82 -2.95 -7.09 10.29
CA PRO A 82 -2.97 -8.25 11.18
C PRO A 82 -3.17 -7.86 12.64
N VAL A 83 -2.55 -6.77 13.09
CA VAL A 83 -2.70 -6.27 14.47
C VAL A 83 -4.14 -5.83 14.73
N LEU A 84 -4.72 -5.03 13.83
CA LEU A 84 -6.08 -4.51 13.97
C LEU A 84 -7.15 -5.61 13.87
N ALA A 85 -6.89 -6.65 13.08
CA ALA A 85 -7.79 -7.80 12.94
C ALA A 85 -7.70 -8.82 14.08
N THR A 86 -6.58 -8.83 14.82
CA THR A 86 -6.31 -9.85 15.86
C THR A 86 -7.44 -9.99 16.89
N PRO A 87 -8.03 -8.90 17.44
CA PRO A 87 -9.13 -9.02 18.39
C PRO A 87 -10.35 -9.81 17.86
N ALA A 88 -10.75 -9.50 16.62
CA ALA A 88 -11.88 -10.15 15.97
C ALA A 88 -11.58 -11.61 15.64
N VAL A 89 -10.39 -11.88 15.09
CA VAL A 89 -9.92 -13.24 14.77
C VAL A 89 -9.87 -14.12 16.02
N LEU A 90 -9.30 -13.62 17.12
CA LEU A 90 -9.26 -14.34 18.39
C LEU A 90 -10.68 -14.61 18.91
N SER A 91 -11.56 -13.61 18.88
CA SER A 91 -12.95 -13.76 19.37
C SER A 91 -13.72 -14.83 18.60
N ALA A 92 -13.63 -14.82 17.27
CA ALA A 92 -14.26 -15.82 16.40
C ALA A 92 -13.69 -17.22 16.69
N LEU A 93 -12.36 -17.34 16.77
CA LEU A 93 -11.70 -18.62 17.04
C LEU A 93 -12.07 -19.20 18.42
N LYS A 94 -12.23 -18.35 19.43
CA LYS A 94 -12.75 -18.78 20.74
C LYS A 94 -14.17 -19.34 20.62
N GLU A 95 -15.07 -18.66 19.90
CA GLU A 95 -16.46 -19.09 19.73
C GLU A 95 -16.55 -20.47 19.07
N GLU A 96 -15.75 -20.69 18.03
CA GLU A 96 -15.65 -21.98 17.34
C GLU A 96 -15.07 -23.07 18.25
N ALA A 97 -13.95 -22.79 18.92
CA ALA A 97 -13.33 -23.74 19.83
C ALA A 97 -14.27 -24.14 20.97
N VAL A 98 -14.95 -23.18 21.60
CA VAL A 98 -15.93 -23.46 22.68
C VAL A 98 -17.12 -24.26 22.17
N THR A 99 -17.52 -24.06 20.91
CA THR A 99 -18.59 -24.84 20.27
C THR A 99 -18.19 -26.29 20.02
N ALA A 100 -16.93 -26.54 19.67
CA ALA A 100 -16.42 -27.87 19.37
C ALA A 100 -15.98 -28.67 20.62
N LEU A 101 -15.50 -27.98 21.67
CA LEU A 101 -14.98 -28.60 22.89
C LEU A 101 -15.93 -29.59 23.62
N PRO A 102 -17.27 -29.42 23.63
CA PRO A 102 -18.18 -30.42 24.19
C PRO A 102 -18.01 -31.82 23.56
N LEU A 103 -17.71 -31.90 22.26
CA LEU A 103 -17.43 -33.17 21.59
C LEU A 103 -16.12 -33.76 22.09
N ILE A 104 -15.07 -32.94 22.20
CA ILE A 104 -13.76 -33.37 22.72
C ILE A 104 -13.89 -33.87 24.17
N ILE A 105 -14.59 -33.13 25.04
CA ILE A 105 -14.80 -33.50 26.45
C ILE A 105 -15.51 -34.85 26.56
N ASN A 106 -16.57 -35.05 25.78
CA ASN A 106 -17.30 -36.33 25.76
C ASN A 106 -16.47 -37.46 25.15
N GLY A 107 -15.78 -37.19 24.05
CA GLY A 107 -14.92 -38.12 23.34
C GLY A 107 -13.78 -38.62 24.21
N SER A 108 -12.92 -37.70 24.64
CA SER A 108 -11.72 -37.98 25.44
C SER A 108 -12.08 -38.53 26.81
N GLY A 109 -13.09 -37.95 27.48
CA GLY A 109 -13.58 -38.43 28.77
C GLY A 109 -14.06 -39.89 28.71
N ALA A 110 -14.81 -40.25 27.68
CA ALA A 110 -15.28 -41.62 27.49
C ALA A 110 -14.13 -42.58 27.12
N ALA A 111 -13.24 -42.17 26.23
CA ALA A 111 -12.08 -42.98 25.85
C ALA A 111 -11.15 -43.26 27.04
N LEU A 112 -10.86 -42.22 27.85
CA LEU A 112 -10.10 -42.33 29.10
C LEU A 112 -10.80 -43.25 30.10
N ALA A 113 -12.11 -43.11 30.28
CA ALA A 113 -12.88 -43.97 31.18
C ALA A 113 -12.77 -45.45 30.77
N ILE A 114 -12.92 -45.77 29.48
CA ILE A 114 -12.75 -47.14 28.95
C ILE A 114 -11.33 -47.64 29.24
N ASN A 115 -10.31 -46.87 28.86
CA ASN A 115 -8.92 -47.29 28.98
C ASN A 115 -8.48 -47.50 30.44
N GLN A 116 -8.84 -46.58 31.35
CA GLN A 116 -8.53 -46.67 32.77
C GLN A 116 -9.23 -47.85 33.43
N THR A 117 -10.50 -48.08 33.08
CA THR A 117 -11.29 -49.22 33.57
C THR A 117 -10.65 -50.55 33.18
N ILE A 118 -10.31 -50.73 31.90
CA ILE A 118 -9.69 -51.97 31.42
C ILE A 118 -8.29 -52.14 32.02
N THR A 119 -7.47 -51.09 32.03
CA THR A 119 -6.08 -51.15 32.53
C THR A 119 -6.03 -51.41 34.03
N GLY A 120 -6.91 -50.79 34.81
CA GLY A 120 -7.00 -51.02 36.26
C GLY A 120 -7.31 -52.47 36.59
N VAL A 121 -8.29 -53.06 35.89
CA VAL A 121 -8.66 -54.48 36.06
C VAL A 121 -7.60 -55.43 35.50
N ALA A 122 -6.96 -55.07 34.39
CA ALA A 122 -5.89 -55.86 33.79
C ALA A 122 -4.70 -56.08 34.74
N GLY A 123 -4.46 -55.18 35.69
CA GLY A 123 -3.46 -55.37 36.75
C GLY A 123 -3.72 -56.59 37.64
N ALA A 124 -4.98 -57.01 37.78
CA ALA A 124 -5.38 -58.15 38.59
C ALA A 124 -5.52 -59.46 37.79
N ILE A 125 -6.09 -59.39 36.58
CA ILE A 125 -6.49 -60.60 35.81
C ILE A 125 -5.85 -60.70 34.42
N GLY A 126 -5.03 -59.72 34.03
CA GLY A 126 -4.43 -59.61 32.70
C GLY A 126 -5.35 -58.99 31.64
N TYR A 127 -4.75 -58.34 30.64
CA TYR A 127 -5.47 -57.59 29.60
C TYR A 127 -6.51 -58.39 28.80
N PRO A 128 -6.24 -59.63 28.34
CA PRO A 128 -7.24 -60.39 27.59
C PRO A 128 -8.49 -60.69 28.43
N ALA A 129 -8.31 -61.03 29.71
CA ALA A 129 -9.42 -61.30 30.61
C ALA A 129 -10.18 -60.03 30.99
N ALA A 130 -9.48 -58.92 31.25
CA ALA A 130 -10.10 -57.62 31.53
C ALA A 130 -10.98 -57.13 30.37
N LYS A 131 -10.51 -57.25 29.12
CA LYS A 131 -11.30 -56.91 27.92
C LYS A 131 -12.53 -57.82 27.78
N ALA A 132 -12.35 -59.13 27.97
CA ALA A 132 -13.45 -60.07 27.90
C ALA A 132 -14.52 -59.77 28.98
N GLN A 133 -14.10 -59.46 30.19
CA GLN A 133 -14.97 -59.08 31.30
C GLN A 133 -15.67 -57.74 31.02
N PHE A 134 -14.94 -56.73 30.54
CA PHE A 134 -15.51 -55.41 30.21
C PHE A 134 -16.62 -55.50 29.15
N PHE A 135 -16.46 -56.30 28.10
CA PHE A 135 -17.47 -56.40 27.04
C PHE A 135 -18.60 -57.39 27.33
N ASN A 136 -18.33 -58.49 28.07
CA ASN A 136 -19.25 -59.64 28.14
C ASN A 136 -19.69 -60.03 29.55
N SER A 137 -19.19 -59.40 30.62
CA SER A 137 -19.55 -59.76 31.99
C SER A 137 -20.65 -58.86 32.57
N PRO A 138 -21.75 -59.42 33.09
CA PRO A 138 -22.81 -58.65 33.73
C PRO A 138 -22.42 -58.11 35.12
N THR A 139 -21.40 -58.67 35.77
CA THR A 139 -21.00 -58.31 37.15
C THR A 139 -19.75 -57.43 37.22
N PHE A 140 -19.32 -56.86 36.10
CA PHE A 140 -18.01 -56.22 35.95
C PHE A 140 -17.73 -55.13 37.01
N GLN A 141 -18.63 -54.16 37.20
CA GLN A 141 -18.48 -53.11 38.21
C GLN A 141 -18.47 -53.67 39.63
N ALA A 142 -19.33 -54.64 39.93
CA ALA A 142 -19.41 -55.23 41.27
C ALA A 142 -18.12 -55.96 41.65
N ASP A 143 -17.49 -56.64 40.69
CA ASP A 143 -16.28 -57.43 40.90
C ASP A 143 -15.03 -56.57 41.11
N TYR A 144 -14.97 -55.37 40.50
CA TYR A 144 -13.75 -54.56 40.44
C TYR A 144 -13.87 -53.13 40.99
N ALA A 145 -15.06 -52.69 41.41
CA ALA A 145 -15.32 -51.34 41.88
C ALA A 145 -14.92 -50.23 40.88
N THR A 146 -15.19 -50.47 39.60
CA THR A 146 -14.91 -49.55 38.48
C THR A 146 -16.21 -49.00 37.87
N PRO A 147 -16.16 -48.11 36.86
CA PRO A 147 -17.30 -47.92 35.95
C PRO A 147 -17.79 -49.25 35.34
N GLN A 148 -19.06 -49.30 34.96
CA GLN A 148 -19.68 -50.49 34.36
C GLN A 148 -19.03 -50.85 33.04
N GLY A 149 -18.93 -52.16 32.77
CA GLY A 149 -18.64 -52.68 31.44
C GLY A 149 -19.86 -52.58 30.51
N VAL A 150 -19.69 -52.90 29.23
CA VAL A 150 -20.76 -52.85 28.23
C VAL A 150 -21.91 -53.81 28.59
N SER A 151 -21.58 -55.06 28.93
CA SER A 151 -22.57 -56.07 29.35
C SER A 151 -23.31 -55.67 30.63
N ASP A 152 -22.56 -55.29 31.66
CA ASP A 152 -23.03 -54.86 32.98
C ASP A 152 -24.02 -53.70 32.91
N TYR A 153 -23.77 -52.71 32.05
CA TYR A 153 -24.72 -51.62 31.82
C TYR A 153 -26.08 -52.13 31.30
N TYR A 154 -26.08 -53.03 30.31
CA TYR A 154 -27.33 -53.58 29.76
C TYR A 154 -28.03 -54.56 30.70
N ASP A 155 -27.27 -55.29 31.51
CA ASP A 155 -27.79 -56.17 32.55
C ASP A 155 -28.51 -55.33 33.64
N THR A 156 -27.90 -54.23 34.06
CA THR A 156 -28.51 -53.24 34.97
C THR A 156 -29.76 -52.61 34.38
N LEU A 157 -29.73 -52.23 33.09
CA LEU A 157 -30.89 -51.68 32.40
C LEU A 157 -32.04 -52.68 32.27
N ALA A 158 -31.73 -53.97 32.08
CA ALA A 158 -32.71 -55.06 32.01
C ALA A 158 -33.32 -55.41 33.37
N GLY A 159 -32.69 -55.00 34.49
CA GLY A 159 -33.15 -55.27 35.85
C GLY A 159 -33.00 -56.74 36.28
N ASP A 160 -32.17 -57.51 35.58
CA ASP A 160 -31.90 -58.93 35.81
C ASP A 160 -30.38 -59.12 35.94
N PHE A 161 -29.89 -59.19 37.18
CA PHE A 161 -28.47 -58.99 37.56
C PHE A 161 -27.51 -60.17 37.24
N ASP A 162 -27.75 -60.99 36.21
CA ASP A 162 -26.91 -62.18 35.96
C ASP A 162 -27.03 -62.82 34.54
N VAL A 163 -27.58 -62.15 33.53
CA VAL A 163 -28.02 -62.84 32.29
C VAL A 163 -27.38 -62.34 30.99
N VAL A 164 -26.93 -61.08 30.94
CA VAL A 164 -26.51 -60.48 29.66
C VAL A 164 -25.03 -60.74 29.36
N ASN A 165 -24.73 -61.77 28.56
CA ASN A 165 -23.44 -61.93 27.85
C ASN A 165 -23.62 -61.49 26.39
N LEU A 166 -22.94 -60.41 25.99
CA LEU A 166 -23.09 -59.80 24.66
C LEU A 166 -22.32 -60.51 23.54
N GLY A 167 -21.49 -61.51 23.85
CA GLY A 167 -20.85 -62.39 22.87
C GLY A 167 -19.77 -61.74 21.99
N TYR A 168 -19.15 -60.63 22.41
CA TYR A 168 -18.04 -60.03 21.67
C TYR A 168 -16.85 -60.99 21.65
N THR A 169 -16.37 -61.33 20.46
CA THR A 169 -15.17 -62.15 20.28
C THR A 169 -13.90 -61.37 20.64
N VAL A 170 -12.79 -62.05 20.90
CA VAL A 170 -11.49 -61.40 21.17
C VAL A 170 -11.08 -60.47 20.03
N ALA A 171 -11.32 -60.87 18.78
CA ALA A 171 -11.05 -60.03 17.61
C ALA A 171 -11.95 -58.78 17.61
N ALA A 172 -13.24 -58.91 17.94
CA ALA A 172 -14.13 -57.77 18.02
C ALA A 172 -13.70 -56.75 19.08
N GLN A 173 -13.36 -57.25 20.27
CA GLN A 173 -12.88 -56.42 21.38
C GLN A 173 -11.63 -55.63 20.99
N ASN A 174 -10.67 -56.27 20.32
CA ASN A 174 -9.44 -55.60 19.89
C ASN A 174 -9.69 -54.60 18.77
N ASN A 175 -10.48 -54.95 17.77
CA ASN A 175 -10.76 -54.08 16.63
C ASN A 175 -11.57 -52.84 17.05
N LEU A 176 -12.52 -53.00 17.99
CA LEU A 176 -13.28 -51.88 18.53
C LEU A 176 -12.41 -50.96 19.39
N LEU A 177 -11.55 -51.51 20.26
CA LEU A 177 -10.71 -50.69 21.12
C LEU A 177 -9.59 -49.97 20.34
N TYR A 178 -8.92 -50.67 19.42
CA TYR A 178 -7.67 -50.21 18.80
C TYR A 178 -7.80 -49.89 17.31
N GLY A 179 -8.99 -50.04 16.73
CA GLY A 179 -9.24 -49.79 15.32
C GLY A 179 -8.83 -50.95 14.43
N VAL A 180 -9.22 -50.88 13.16
CA VAL A 180 -8.92 -51.90 12.15
C VAL A 180 -9.04 -51.32 10.73
N GLY A 181 -7.94 -51.32 9.98
CA GLY A 181 -7.92 -50.74 8.64
C GLY A 181 -8.34 -49.26 8.69
N PRO A 182 -9.37 -48.83 7.95
CA PRO A 182 -9.87 -47.45 7.96
C PRO A 182 -10.80 -47.15 9.15
N LEU A 183 -11.16 -48.14 9.96
CA LEU A 183 -12.11 -47.94 11.06
C LEU A 183 -11.39 -47.52 12.34
N PRO A 184 -11.88 -46.48 13.03
CA PRO A 184 -11.23 -45.93 14.22
C PRO A 184 -11.34 -46.89 15.42
N GLY A 185 -10.45 -46.74 16.40
CA GLY A 185 -10.57 -47.44 17.67
C GLY A 185 -11.03 -46.51 18.79
N LEU A 186 -11.85 -47.02 19.72
CA LEU A 186 -12.37 -46.21 20.82
C LEU A 186 -11.29 -45.55 21.68
N ILE A 187 -10.09 -46.13 21.76
CA ILE A 187 -9.00 -45.66 22.61
C ILE A 187 -7.70 -45.42 21.83
N THR A 188 -7.78 -45.21 20.51
CA THR A 188 -6.60 -44.88 19.68
C THR A 188 -6.07 -43.48 19.93
N ASP A 189 -6.94 -42.58 20.38
CA ASP A 189 -6.62 -41.21 20.79
C ASP A 189 -7.39 -40.90 22.08
N LEU A 190 -6.66 -40.82 23.17
CA LEU A 190 -7.22 -40.57 24.50
C LEU A 190 -7.36 -39.08 24.81
N GLU A 191 -6.59 -38.22 24.15
CA GLU A 191 -6.51 -36.79 24.45
C GLU A 191 -7.66 -36.03 23.81
N LEU A 192 -7.91 -36.27 22.52
CA LEU A 192 -9.01 -35.64 21.79
C LEU A 192 -10.23 -36.55 21.69
N GLY A 193 -10.06 -37.86 21.88
CA GLY A 193 -11.16 -38.83 21.74
C GLY A 193 -11.61 -39.03 20.30
N THR A 194 -10.81 -38.63 19.30
CA THR A 194 -11.16 -38.69 17.87
C THR A 194 -11.55 -40.10 17.43
N GLY A 195 -10.90 -41.13 17.97
CA GLY A 195 -11.23 -42.52 17.66
C GLY A 195 -12.62 -42.94 18.14
N LEU A 196 -13.03 -42.51 19.34
CA LEU A 196 -14.38 -42.76 19.86
C LEU A 196 -15.43 -41.94 19.13
N LEU A 197 -15.14 -40.66 18.84
CA LEU A 197 -16.05 -39.79 18.08
C LEU A 197 -16.24 -40.31 16.66
N GLY A 198 -15.17 -40.75 15.99
CA GLY A 198 -15.24 -41.37 14.68
C GLY A 198 -16.07 -42.66 14.68
N TYR A 199 -15.96 -43.49 15.74
CA TYR A 199 -16.86 -44.65 15.88
C TYR A 199 -18.35 -44.22 15.94
N MET A 200 -18.65 -43.20 16.75
CA MET A 200 -20.02 -42.70 16.93
C MET A 200 -20.57 -42.04 15.66
N GLU A 201 -19.72 -41.35 14.90
CA GLU A 201 -20.07 -40.76 13.61
C GLU A 201 -20.39 -41.85 12.57
N LEU A 202 -19.53 -42.87 12.43
CA LEU A 202 -19.79 -43.99 11.53
C LEU A 202 -21.09 -44.72 11.90
N TYR A 203 -21.32 -44.95 13.20
CA TYR A 203 -22.58 -45.51 13.69
C TYR A 203 -23.78 -44.64 13.30
N LEU A 204 -23.70 -43.32 13.52
CA LEU A 204 -24.76 -42.38 13.14
C LEU A 204 -25.04 -42.43 11.63
N ASN A 205 -24.01 -42.40 10.79
CA ASN A 205 -24.15 -42.46 9.33
C ASN A 205 -24.85 -43.74 8.86
N VAL A 206 -24.56 -44.89 9.48
CA VAL A 206 -25.30 -46.13 9.22
C VAL A 206 -26.77 -46.01 9.64
N THR A 207 -27.06 -45.46 10.82
CA THR A 207 -28.45 -45.28 11.27
C THR A 207 -29.24 -44.29 10.40
N LEU A 208 -28.55 -43.35 9.74
CA LEU A 208 -29.12 -42.42 8.77
C LEU A 208 -29.30 -43.03 7.36
N GLY A 209 -28.81 -44.25 7.14
CA GLY A 209 -29.18 -45.04 5.96
C GLY A 209 -28.02 -45.61 5.13
N ASP A 210 -26.75 -45.39 5.51
CA ASP A 210 -25.61 -45.94 4.76
C ASP A 210 -25.42 -47.45 5.00
N GLN A 211 -26.04 -48.26 4.14
CA GLN A 211 -25.97 -49.72 4.23
C GLN A 211 -24.62 -50.30 3.78
N ALA A 212 -23.84 -49.59 2.97
CA ALA A 212 -22.51 -50.04 2.57
C ALA A 212 -21.53 -49.92 3.74
N LEU A 213 -21.64 -48.82 4.49
CA LEU A 213 -20.89 -48.63 5.72
C LEU A 213 -21.28 -49.66 6.80
N ASN A 214 -22.57 -50.01 6.91
CA ASN A 214 -23.05 -51.04 7.84
C ASN A 214 -22.32 -52.39 7.65
N ALA A 215 -22.28 -52.89 6.42
CA ALA A 215 -21.60 -54.14 6.09
C ALA A 215 -20.09 -54.06 6.36
N THR A 216 -19.48 -52.90 6.08
CA THR A 216 -18.07 -52.64 6.33
C THR A 216 -17.74 -52.67 7.82
N MET A 217 -18.52 -51.97 8.65
CA MET A 217 -18.35 -51.94 10.10
C MET A 217 -18.48 -53.33 10.71
N GLN A 218 -19.54 -54.09 10.38
CA GLN A 218 -19.73 -55.43 10.92
C GLN A 218 -18.60 -56.39 10.53
N THR A 219 -18.14 -56.30 9.28
CA THR A 219 -17.07 -57.16 8.76
C THR A 219 -15.73 -56.84 9.42
N LEU A 220 -15.33 -55.56 9.42
CA LEU A 220 -14.01 -55.16 9.88
C LEU A 220 -13.92 -55.16 11.42
N TYR A 221 -14.91 -54.62 12.14
CA TYR A 221 -14.94 -54.75 13.60
C TYR A 221 -15.23 -56.18 14.07
N ASN A 222 -15.58 -57.11 13.19
CA ASN A 222 -15.92 -58.49 13.53
C ASN A 222 -17.00 -58.59 14.62
N ALA A 223 -17.99 -57.72 14.54
CA ALA A 223 -19.10 -57.58 15.48
C ALA A 223 -20.43 -57.55 14.72
N THR A 224 -21.50 -58.06 15.33
CA THR A 224 -22.85 -57.95 14.76
C THR A 224 -23.35 -56.52 14.87
N TRP A 225 -24.33 -56.13 14.04
CA TRP A 225 -24.94 -54.80 14.18
C TRP A 225 -25.52 -54.55 15.58
N THR A 226 -26.17 -55.55 16.18
CA THR A 226 -26.68 -55.46 17.56
C THR A 226 -25.57 -55.21 18.59
N GLN A 227 -24.39 -55.80 18.40
CA GLN A 227 -23.22 -55.51 19.24
C GLN A 227 -22.73 -54.07 19.03
N LEU A 228 -22.70 -53.57 17.81
CA LEU A 228 -22.32 -52.17 17.55
C LEU A 228 -23.34 -51.19 18.16
N GLU A 229 -24.64 -51.50 18.08
CA GLU A 229 -25.72 -50.74 18.70
C GLU A 229 -25.60 -50.72 20.23
N TYR A 230 -25.32 -51.87 20.87
CA TYR A 230 -25.10 -51.92 22.31
C TYR A 230 -23.90 -51.06 22.73
N LEU A 231 -22.80 -51.14 22.00
CA LEU A 231 -21.63 -50.32 22.31
C LEU A 231 -21.93 -48.82 22.14
N ALA A 232 -22.62 -48.42 21.08
CA ALA A 232 -23.01 -47.02 20.86
C ALA A 232 -23.97 -46.51 21.94
N GLY A 233 -24.93 -47.34 22.35
CA GLY A 233 -25.87 -47.03 23.44
C GLY A 233 -25.18 -46.91 24.79
N TYR A 234 -24.22 -47.79 25.09
CA TYR A 234 -23.37 -47.69 26.28
C TYR A 234 -22.54 -46.39 26.30
N ILE A 235 -21.90 -46.03 25.18
CA ILE A 235 -21.14 -44.78 25.07
C ILE A 235 -22.03 -43.57 25.35
N LYS A 236 -23.16 -43.46 24.64
CA LYS A 236 -24.03 -42.29 24.75
C LYS A 236 -24.73 -42.20 26.11
N ASN A 237 -25.40 -43.25 26.53
CA ASN A 237 -26.33 -43.20 27.65
C ASN A 237 -25.67 -43.44 29.01
N TYR A 238 -24.47 -44.02 29.04
CA TYR A 238 -23.73 -44.28 30.27
C TYR A 238 -22.41 -43.49 30.32
N LEU A 239 -21.52 -43.66 29.34
CA LEU A 239 -20.23 -42.96 29.41
C LEU A 239 -20.41 -41.44 29.37
N TRP A 240 -21.11 -40.88 28.37
CA TRP A 240 -21.32 -39.43 28.30
C TRP A 240 -22.25 -38.93 29.41
N ASP A 241 -23.46 -39.48 29.50
CA ASP A 241 -24.52 -38.96 30.38
C ASP A 241 -24.30 -39.21 31.88
N VAL A 242 -23.46 -40.18 32.25
CA VAL A 242 -23.20 -40.53 33.66
C VAL A 242 -21.73 -40.34 34.02
N VAL A 243 -20.81 -41.02 33.34
CA VAL A 243 -19.40 -41.05 33.75
C VAL A 243 -18.72 -39.69 33.49
N VAL A 244 -18.70 -39.23 32.23
CA VAL A 244 -18.08 -37.96 31.85
C VAL A 244 -18.81 -36.81 32.52
N LYS A 245 -20.15 -36.81 32.49
CA LYS A 245 -20.97 -35.77 33.13
C LYS A 245 -20.69 -35.61 34.63
N SER A 246 -20.37 -36.69 35.34
CA SER A 246 -20.05 -36.61 36.78
C SER A 246 -18.76 -35.83 37.08
N THR A 247 -17.90 -35.61 36.09
CA THR A 247 -16.65 -34.85 36.27
C THR A 247 -16.88 -33.34 36.37
N TYR A 248 -17.98 -32.84 35.81
CA TYR A 248 -18.30 -31.41 35.79
C TYR A 248 -19.68 -31.05 36.35
N SER A 249 -20.56 -32.04 36.61
CA SER A 249 -21.95 -31.81 37.00
C SER A 249 -22.36 -32.57 38.27
N PRO A 250 -23.10 -31.92 39.21
CA PRO A 250 -23.23 -30.47 39.38
C PRO A 250 -21.88 -29.85 39.83
N PRO A 251 -21.55 -28.60 39.43
CA PRO A 251 -22.50 -27.51 39.17
C PRO A 251 -22.60 -26.99 37.73
N TYR A 252 -21.85 -27.51 36.76
CA TYR A 252 -21.75 -26.91 35.42
C TYR A 252 -22.64 -27.61 34.37
N THR A 253 -23.06 -26.84 33.35
CA THR A 253 -23.49 -27.40 32.05
C THR A 253 -22.25 -27.74 31.22
N ILE A 254 -22.40 -28.54 30.16
CA ILE A 254 -21.25 -28.91 29.33
C ILE A 254 -20.66 -27.70 28.59
N GLU A 255 -21.49 -26.73 28.21
CA GLU A 255 -21.08 -25.51 27.52
C GLU A 255 -20.25 -24.61 28.45
N LEU A 256 -20.70 -24.42 29.70
CA LEU A 256 -19.96 -23.66 30.69
C LEU A 256 -18.65 -24.35 31.08
N TYR A 257 -18.65 -25.68 31.15
CA TYR A 257 -17.43 -26.44 31.40
C TYR A 257 -16.47 -26.37 30.20
N ALA A 258 -16.98 -26.40 28.96
CA ALA A 258 -16.19 -26.22 27.75
C ALA A 258 -15.48 -24.87 27.70
N GLU A 259 -16.15 -23.79 28.11
CA GLU A 259 -15.49 -22.48 28.19
C GLU A 259 -14.37 -22.47 29.25
N LEU A 260 -14.56 -23.10 30.40
CA LEU A 260 -13.51 -23.25 31.42
C LEU A 260 -12.33 -24.09 30.91
N VAL A 261 -12.63 -25.16 30.16
CA VAL A 261 -11.63 -26.00 29.50
C VAL A 261 -10.85 -25.21 28.46
N PHE A 262 -11.50 -24.38 27.65
CA PHE A 262 -10.83 -23.49 26.70
C PHE A 262 -9.78 -22.63 27.40
N TYR A 263 -10.14 -21.95 28.49
CA TYR A 263 -9.18 -21.11 29.21
C TYR A 263 -8.04 -21.91 29.85
N ALA A 264 -8.33 -23.10 30.39
CA ALA A 264 -7.31 -23.96 30.97
C ALA A 264 -6.33 -24.49 29.91
N GLN A 265 -6.86 -24.92 28.75
CA GLN A 265 -6.08 -25.38 27.61
C GLN A 265 -5.25 -24.24 27.03
N TRP A 266 -5.87 -23.10 26.73
CA TRP A 266 -5.17 -21.95 26.17
C TRP A 266 -4.02 -21.47 27.06
N ALA A 267 -4.24 -21.38 28.38
CA ALA A 267 -3.24 -20.87 29.30
C ALA A 267 -2.14 -21.89 29.63
N ASN A 268 -2.47 -23.17 29.73
CA ASN A 268 -1.60 -24.16 30.37
C ASN A 268 -1.43 -25.47 29.61
N GLY A 269 -2.04 -25.64 28.44
CA GLY A 269 -1.97 -26.89 27.67
C GLY A 269 -2.51 -28.10 28.46
N SER A 270 -3.50 -27.88 29.33
CA SER A 270 -3.88 -28.86 30.34
C SER A 270 -4.75 -30.02 29.86
N VAL A 271 -5.26 -29.95 28.62
CA VAL A 271 -6.15 -30.96 28.04
C VAL A 271 -5.46 -31.76 26.95
N VAL A 272 -4.72 -31.07 26.07
CA VAL A 272 -4.00 -31.69 24.94
C VAL A 272 -2.55 -31.23 25.00
N GLU A 273 -1.62 -32.18 25.19
CA GLU A 273 -0.21 -31.89 25.50
C GLU A 273 0.49 -31.16 24.33
N GLY A 274 0.11 -31.49 23.09
CA GLY A 274 0.61 -30.87 21.87
C GLY A 274 -0.14 -29.60 21.42
N GLY A 275 -1.19 -29.20 22.13
CA GLY A 275 -2.14 -28.21 21.64
C GLY A 275 -3.21 -28.82 20.72
N ILE A 276 -4.29 -28.08 20.51
CA ILE A 276 -5.37 -28.49 19.64
C ILE A 276 -5.04 -28.04 18.22
N ASP A 277 -5.10 -28.96 17.27
CA ASP A 277 -5.00 -28.64 15.85
C ASP A 277 -6.25 -27.88 15.40
N LEU A 278 -6.06 -26.67 14.88
CA LEU A 278 -7.15 -25.82 14.39
C LEU A 278 -7.86 -26.40 13.17
N SER A 279 -7.21 -27.29 12.41
CA SER A 279 -7.85 -27.99 11.30
C SER A 279 -9.05 -28.84 11.74
N LEU A 280 -9.12 -29.23 13.02
CA LEU A 280 -10.26 -29.95 13.60
C LEU A 280 -11.54 -29.10 13.65
N PHE A 281 -11.40 -27.78 13.56
CA PHE A 281 -12.51 -26.84 13.63
C PHE A 281 -12.80 -26.18 12.28
N LYS A 282 -11.79 -26.10 11.40
CA LYS A 282 -11.83 -25.43 10.09
C LYS A 282 -11.16 -26.29 9.03
N ASP A 283 -11.96 -26.97 8.19
CA ASP A 283 -11.52 -27.90 7.12
C ASP A 283 -10.57 -27.28 6.07
N THR A 284 -10.56 -25.96 5.98
CA THR A 284 -9.77 -25.13 5.07
C THR A 284 -8.36 -24.87 5.57
N LEU A 285 -8.12 -25.04 6.87
CA LEU A 285 -6.79 -24.94 7.44
C LEU A 285 -6.01 -26.23 7.18
N PRO A 286 -4.70 -26.14 6.87
CA PRO A 286 -3.85 -27.33 6.77
C PRO A 286 -3.88 -28.15 8.06
N GLU A 287 -3.80 -29.48 7.94
CA GLU A 287 -3.52 -30.36 9.09
C GLU A 287 -2.23 -29.90 9.80
N ASP A 288 -2.16 -30.16 11.11
CA ASP A 288 -1.07 -29.75 11.99
C ASP A 288 -0.95 -28.22 12.18
N THR A 289 -2.06 -27.47 12.07
CA THR A 289 -2.08 -26.02 12.34
C THR A 289 -2.27 -25.75 13.83
N PHE A 290 -1.15 -25.71 14.56
CA PHE A 290 -1.10 -25.42 16.00
C PHE A 290 -0.76 -23.96 16.31
N GLY A 291 -0.99 -23.54 17.57
CA GLY A 291 -0.51 -22.25 18.08
C GLY A 291 -1.57 -21.33 18.67
N LEU A 292 -2.82 -21.79 18.79
CA LEU A 292 -3.86 -21.07 19.52
C LEU A 292 -3.47 -20.89 20.99
N GLU A 293 -2.91 -21.90 21.63
CA GLU A 293 -2.61 -21.90 23.06
C GLU A 293 -1.30 -21.19 23.39
N ALA A 294 -1.37 -20.18 24.26
CA ALA A 294 -0.18 -19.57 24.85
C ALA A 294 0.60 -20.52 25.78
N GLY A 295 -0.07 -21.53 26.32
CA GLY A 295 0.48 -22.51 27.25
C GLY A 295 1.19 -23.71 26.63
N VAL A 296 1.30 -23.78 25.31
CA VAL A 296 1.90 -24.92 24.60
C VAL A 296 3.17 -24.46 23.86
N PRO A 297 4.30 -25.17 23.98
CA PRO A 297 4.52 -26.38 24.77
C PRO A 297 4.81 -26.11 26.26
N ASN A 298 4.93 -24.84 26.67
CA ASN A 298 5.30 -24.46 28.03
C ASN A 298 4.14 -23.75 28.73
N PRO A 299 3.60 -24.29 29.84
CA PRO A 299 2.49 -23.66 30.54
C PRO A 299 2.82 -22.25 31.00
N THR A 300 1.89 -21.31 30.78
CA THR A 300 2.04 -19.94 31.29
C THR A 300 1.93 -19.90 32.83
N ASN A 301 1.27 -20.89 33.44
CA ASN A 301 0.93 -20.96 34.85
C ASN A 301 0.07 -19.77 35.34
N ILE A 302 -0.72 -19.16 34.45
CA ILE A 302 -1.73 -18.17 34.87
C ILE A 302 -3.02 -18.87 35.31
N THR A 303 -3.78 -18.19 36.16
CA THR A 303 -5.06 -18.72 36.65
C THR A 303 -6.17 -18.58 35.60
N VAL A 304 -7.20 -19.44 35.65
CA VAL A 304 -8.38 -19.32 34.78
C VAL A 304 -9.04 -17.93 34.87
N PRO A 305 -9.26 -17.32 36.06
CA PRO A 305 -9.76 -15.94 36.14
C PRO A 305 -8.87 -14.90 35.43
N THR A 306 -7.54 -15.02 35.51
CA THR A 306 -6.62 -14.14 34.77
C THR A 306 -6.80 -14.34 33.27
N CYS A 307 -6.90 -15.58 32.81
CA CYS A 307 -7.15 -15.91 31.41
C CYS A 307 -8.49 -15.33 30.92
N MET A 308 -9.57 -15.47 31.70
CA MET A 308 -10.87 -14.87 31.37
C MET A 308 -10.76 -13.36 31.15
N ASN A 309 -10.02 -12.65 32.01
CA ASN A 309 -9.81 -11.21 31.85
C ASN A 309 -8.98 -10.84 30.61
N LEU A 310 -8.05 -11.70 30.18
CA LEU A 310 -7.26 -11.52 28.96
C LEU A 310 -8.09 -11.73 27.67
N TRP A 311 -9.25 -12.37 27.81
CA TRP A 311 -10.21 -12.70 26.76
C TRP A 311 -11.53 -11.92 26.89
N ASP A 312 -11.57 -10.90 27.75
CA ASP A 312 -12.75 -10.07 27.97
C ASP A 312 -12.72 -8.84 27.07
N ILE A 313 -13.63 -8.76 26.09
CA ILE A 313 -13.73 -7.63 25.15
C ILE A 313 -14.03 -6.29 25.83
N SER A 314 -14.64 -6.31 27.02
CA SER A 314 -14.94 -5.10 27.79
C SER A 314 -13.73 -4.56 28.56
N ASN A 315 -12.68 -5.36 28.71
CA ASN A 315 -11.44 -4.96 29.36
C ASN A 315 -10.51 -4.25 28.37
N SER A 316 -10.19 -2.99 28.63
CA SER A 316 -9.33 -2.15 27.77
C SER A 316 -7.87 -2.61 27.67
N PHE A 317 -7.46 -3.64 28.41
CA PHE A 317 -6.12 -4.25 28.33
C PHE A 317 -6.13 -5.66 27.72
N SER A 318 -7.30 -6.18 27.32
CA SER A 318 -7.48 -7.53 26.77
C SER A 318 -6.91 -7.70 25.36
N PHE A 319 -6.62 -8.93 24.95
CA PHE A 319 -6.22 -9.24 23.56
C PHE A 319 -7.36 -9.06 22.57
N VAL A 320 -8.58 -9.29 23.03
CA VAL A 320 -9.81 -9.21 22.21
C VAL A 320 -10.48 -7.85 22.27
N ASN A 321 -9.76 -6.81 22.71
CA ASN A 321 -10.22 -5.44 22.70
C ASN A 321 -9.37 -4.61 21.73
N ASP A 322 -10.02 -3.82 20.86
CA ASP A 322 -9.35 -3.04 19.80
C ASP A 322 -8.33 -2.03 20.34
N SER A 323 -8.57 -1.44 21.51
CA SER A 323 -7.59 -0.56 22.15
C SER A 323 -6.56 -1.34 22.96
N GLY A 324 -6.96 -2.47 23.54
CA GLY A 324 -6.09 -3.35 24.32
C GLY A 324 -4.97 -3.96 23.49
N ILE A 325 -5.27 -4.43 22.27
CA ILE A 325 -4.26 -5.04 21.39
C ILE A 325 -3.10 -4.09 21.08
N LEU A 326 -3.38 -2.80 20.91
CA LEU A 326 -2.36 -1.77 20.67
C LEU A 326 -1.40 -1.61 21.86
N ILE A 327 -1.89 -1.81 23.10
CA ILE A 327 -1.05 -1.81 24.31
C ILE A 327 -0.09 -3.01 24.27
N TRP A 328 -0.58 -4.19 23.89
CA TRP A 328 0.24 -5.39 23.75
C TRP A 328 1.29 -5.24 22.66
N VAL A 329 0.95 -4.67 21.51
CA VAL A 329 1.89 -4.42 20.41
C VAL A 329 2.98 -3.44 20.83
N GLY A 330 2.62 -2.32 21.47
CA GLY A 330 3.61 -1.40 22.00
C GLY A 330 4.52 -2.06 23.06
N ALA A 331 3.97 -2.94 23.89
CA ALA A 331 4.75 -3.73 24.85
C ALA A 331 5.72 -4.72 24.16
N MET A 332 5.29 -5.38 23.07
CA MET A 332 6.13 -6.26 22.24
C MET A 332 7.29 -5.49 21.58
N GLN A 333 7.04 -4.25 21.16
CA GLN A 333 8.07 -3.35 20.60
C GLN A 333 9.06 -2.81 21.65
N GLY A 334 8.96 -3.26 22.91
CA GLY A 334 9.91 -2.92 23.98
C GLY A 334 9.52 -1.72 24.83
N ASN A 335 8.28 -1.23 24.74
CA ASN A 335 7.82 -0.14 25.61
C ASN A 335 7.63 -0.64 27.06
N VAL A 336 8.62 -0.37 27.90
CA VAL A 336 8.65 -0.81 29.31
C VAL A 336 7.49 -0.27 30.15
N THR A 337 6.94 0.89 29.80
CA THR A 337 5.78 1.48 30.50
C THR A 337 4.52 0.67 30.22
N LEU A 338 4.28 0.31 28.95
CA LEU A 338 3.13 -0.52 28.57
C LEU A 338 3.27 -1.94 29.14
N GLN A 339 4.47 -2.50 29.15
CA GLN A 339 4.75 -3.77 29.85
C GLN A 339 4.39 -3.69 31.34
N GLY A 340 4.75 -2.60 32.01
CA GLY A 340 4.40 -2.35 33.41
C GLY A 340 2.88 -2.26 33.64
N TYR A 341 2.14 -1.64 32.73
CA TYR A 341 0.68 -1.59 32.79
C TYR A 341 0.04 -2.98 32.65
N LEU A 342 0.50 -3.80 31.70
CA LEU A 342 0.00 -5.16 31.51
C LEU A 342 0.28 -6.06 32.72
N ILE A 343 1.50 -5.99 33.26
CA ILE A 343 1.88 -6.70 34.51
C ILE A 343 0.94 -6.32 35.65
N GLY A 344 0.69 -5.01 35.84
CA GLY A 344 -0.20 -4.52 36.90
C GLY A 344 -1.66 -4.93 36.70
N ALA A 345 -2.19 -4.76 35.48
CA ALA A 345 -3.58 -5.03 35.15
C ALA A 345 -3.98 -6.50 35.34
N PHE A 346 -3.09 -7.42 34.96
CA PHE A 346 -3.35 -8.85 35.01
C PHE A 346 -2.64 -9.59 36.15
N SER A 347 -1.89 -8.86 36.99
CA SER A 347 -1.06 -9.42 38.06
C SER A 347 -0.06 -10.48 37.56
N LEU A 348 0.56 -10.23 36.41
CA LEU A 348 1.50 -11.16 35.76
C LEU A 348 2.90 -11.03 36.34
N THR A 349 3.64 -12.14 36.35
CA THR A 349 5.10 -12.09 36.48
C THR A 349 5.76 -11.67 35.16
N THR A 350 7.01 -11.22 35.21
CA THR A 350 7.77 -10.89 33.99
C THR A 350 7.87 -12.09 33.03
N ALA A 351 8.09 -13.30 33.57
CA ALA A 351 8.17 -14.51 32.75
C ALA A 351 6.84 -14.81 32.04
N GLN A 352 5.71 -14.68 32.74
CA GLN A 352 4.38 -14.83 32.16
C GLN A 352 4.14 -13.80 31.06
N LEU A 353 4.47 -12.53 31.30
CA LEU A 353 4.34 -11.49 30.27
C LEU A 353 5.18 -11.85 29.04
N THR A 354 6.43 -12.30 29.22
CA THR A 354 7.29 -12.69 28.09
C THR A 354 6.71 -13.83 27.26
N ILE A 355 6.12 -14.85 27.90
CA ILE A 355 5.45 -15.95 27.20
C ILE A 355 4.26 -15.42 26.39
N LEU A 356 3.41 -14.59 27.01
CA LEU A 356 2.23 -14.03 26.35
C LEU A 356 2.59 -13.12 25.18
N LEU A 357 3.60 -12.26 25.33
CA LEU A 357 4.10 -11.40 24.25
C LEU A 357 4.68 -12.24 23.10
N GLY A 358 5.46 -13.28 23.42
CA GLY A 358 6.03 -14.18 22.41
C GLY A 358 4.96 -14.97 21.67
N TRP A 359 3.97 -15.50 22.39
CA TRP A 359 2.82 -16.18 21.80
C TRP A 359 2.03 -15.24 20.88
N LEU A 360 1.63 -14.06 21.37
CA LEU A 360 0.81 -13.13 20.59
C LEU A 360 1.54 -12.68 19.32
N GLY A 361 2.84 -12.38 19.40
CA GLY A 361 3.65 -12.05 18.23
C GLY A 361 3.66 -13.17 17.19
N ASN A 362 3.84 -14.43 17.62
CA ASN A 362 3.78 -15.59 16.74
C ASN A 362 2.38 -15.82 16.16
N PHE A 363 1.33 -15.63 16.97
CA PHE A 363 -0.06 -15.74 16.55
C PHE A 363 -0.39 -14.73 15.44
N MET A 364 -0.04 -13.45 15.65
CA MET A 364 -0.28 -12.38 14.66
C MET A 364 0.51 -12.59 13.36
N THR A 365 1.73 -13.13 13.46
CA THR A 365 2.60 -13.30 12.29
C THR A 365 2.20 -14.53 11.46
N ASN A 366 1.83 -15.63 12.12
CA ASN A 366 1.69 -16.93 11.44
C ASN A 366 0.23 -17.38 11.29
N LEU A 367 -0.63 -17.09 12.26
CA LEU A 367 -2.02 -17.60 12.27
C LEU A 367 -3.02 -16.56 11.78
N VAL A 368 -2.90 -15.29 12.17
CA VAL A 368 -3.85 -14.26 11.72
C VAL A 368 -3.96 -14.17 10.19
N PRO A 369 -2.87 -14.18 9.39
CA PRO A 369 -2.98 -14.18 7.94
C PRO A 369 -3.74 -15.38 7.37
N LEU A 370 -3.52 -16.58 7.94
CA LEU A 370 -4.20 -17.80 7.52
C LEU A 370 -5.69 -17.76 7.86
N LEU A 371 -6.03 -17.29 9.06
CA LEU A 371 -7.41 -17.19 9.54
C LEU A 371 -8.18 -16.08 8.81
N LEU A 372 -7.52 -14.98 8.46
CA LEU A 372 -8.12 -13.95 7.60
C LEU A 372 -8.41 -14.48 6.21
N PHE A 373 -7.47 -15.23 5.62
CA PHE A 373 -7.68 -15.84 4.31
C PHE A 373 -8.81 -16.86 4.34
N ASP A 374 -8.89 -17.69 5.37
CA ASP A 374 -9.98 -18.63 5.56
C ASP A 374 -11.35 -17.93 5.62
N GLU A 375 -11.46 -16.89 6.43
CA GLU A 375 -12.72 -16.19 6.65
C GLU A 375 -13.16 -15.35 5.44
N THR A 376 -12.21 -14.70 4.76
CA THR A 376 -12.51 -13.69 3.73
C THR A 376 -12.26 -14.15 2.30
N GLY A 377 -11.43 -15.18 2.11
CA GLY A 377 -10.90 -15.59 0.81
C GLY A 377 -9.80 -14.68 0.25
N TYR A 378 -9.36 -13.67 1.00
CA TYR A 378 -8.35 -12.68 0.59
C TYR A 378 -7.09 -12.75 1.46
N THR A 379 -5.94 -12.56 0.82
CA THR A 379 -4.66 -12.40 1.51
C THR A 379 -4.60 -11.06 2.25
N VAL A 380 -3.65 -10.90 3.18
CA VAL A 380 -3.43 -9.63 3.88
C VAL A 380 -3.16 -8.49 2.91
N SER A 381 -2.34 -8.72 1.88
CA SER A 381 -2.02 -7.73 0.85
C SER A 381 -3.28 -7.29 0.07
N GLU A 382 -4.14 -8.24 -0.32
CA GLU A 382 -5.40 -7.94 -0.99
C GLU A 382 -6.35 -7.16 -0.07
N LEU A 383 -6.52 -7.59 1.18
CA LEU A 383 -7.35 -6.88 2.15
C LEU A 383 -6.83 -5.46 2.44
N THR A 384 -5.51 -5.28 2.49
CA THR A 384 -4.87 -3.97 2.64
C THR A 384 -5.17 -3.06 1.46
N GLN A 385 -5.12 -3.59 0.24
CA GLN A 385 -5.47 -2.83 -0.96
C GLN A 385 -6.96 -2.41 -0.94
N LEU A 386 -7.85 -3.33 -0.55
CA LEU A 386 -9.27 -3.03 -0.37
C LEU A 386 -9.51 -1.96 0.72
N ALA A 387 -8.79 -2.06 1.83
CA ALA A 387 -8.86 -1.11 2.93
C ALA A 387 -8.33 0.28 2.52
N PHE A 388 -7.26 0.35 1.74
CA PHE A 388 -6.75 1.61 1.18
C PHE A 388 -7.81 2.29 0.31
N TYR A 389 -8.43 1.56 -0.62
CA TYR A 389 -9.46 2.13 -1.50
C TYR A 389 -10.69 2.56 -0.73
N GLU A 390 -11.16 1.78 0.26
CA GLU A 390 -12.28 2.19 1.09
C GLU A 390 -11.95 3.43 1.94
N GLN A 391 -10.76 3.47 2.55
CA GLN A 391 -10.29 4.60 3.33
C GLN A 391 -10.20 5.85 2.46
N TRP A 392 -9.58 5.75 1.28
CA TRP A 392 -9.44 6.87 0.35
C TRP A 392 -10.79 7.42 -0.13
N ALA A 393 -11.71 6.53 -0.49
CA ALA A 393 -13.01 6.90 -1.03
C ALA A 393 -13.99 7.39 0.05
N ASN A 394 -14.03 6.73 1.21
CA ASN A 394 -15.11 6.88 2.18
C ASN A 394 -14.64 7.27 3.59
N GLY A 395 -13.34 7.38 3.81
CA GLY A 395 -12.77 7.73 5.12
C GLY A 395 -12.95 6.63 6.17
N THR A 396 -13.26 5.41 5.73
CA THR A 396 -13.51 4.25 6.59
C THR A 396 -12.80 3.01 6.09
N ILE A 397 -12.52 2.08 7.00
CA ILE A 397 -12.12 0.71 6.69
C ILE A 397 -13.18 -0.20 7.30
N GLN A 398 -13.85 -1.00 6.47
CA GLN A 398 -15.02 -1.82 6.79
C GLN A 398 -16.11 -1.02 7.53
N GLY A 399 -16.34 0.22 7.13
CA GLY A 399 -17.31 1.13 7.75
C GLY A 399 -16.91 1.73 9.09
N ALA A 400 -15.71 1.43 9.61
CA ALA A 400 -15.17 2.02 10.83
C ALA A 400 -14.19 3.17 10.52
N ALA A 401 -14.21 4.23 11.33
CA ALA A 401 -13.28 5.36 11.22
C ALA A 401 -11.92 4.98 11.84
N VAL A 402 -11.11 4.22 11.10
CA VAL A 402 -9.81 3.71 11.57
C VAL A 402 -8.73 4.78 11.51
N LEU A 403 -8.67 5.56 10.43
CA LEU A 403 -7.69 6.64 10.24
C LEU A 403 -8.40 8.00 10.11
N PRO A 404 -8.92 8.56 11.23
CA PRO A 404 -9.74 9.77 11.20
C PRO A 404 -8.98 11.05 10.79
N ASN A 405 -7.64 11.02 10.85
CA ASN A 405 -6.79 12.13 10.43
C ASN A 405 -6.19 11.97 9.02
N GLY A 406 -6.57 10.89 8.32
CA GLY A 406 -6.14 10.55 6.99
C GLY A 406 -4.80 9.79 6.90
N LEU A 407 -4.55 9.16 5.76
CA LEU A 407 -3.38 8.32 5.47
C LEU A 407 -2.07 9.11 5.51
N LEU A 408 -2.07 10.37 5.07
CA LEU A 408 -0.84 11.18 5.13
C LEU A 408 -0.38 11.50 6.56
N ASN A 409 -1.28 11.43 7.55
CA ASN A 409 -0.89 11.57 8.95
C ASN A 409 0.03 10.42 9.40
N GLU A 410 -0.07 9.26 8.76
CA GLU A 410 0.81 8.11 9.01
C GLU A 410 2.22 8.35 8.45
N LEU A 411 2.35 9.14 7.40
CA LEU A 411 3.66 9.59 6.88
C LEU A 411 4.24 10.71 7.76
N SER A 412 3.43 11.74 8.06
CA SER A 412 3.84 12.83 8.94
C SER A 412 2.65 13.56 9.52
N ALA A 413 2.71 13.84 10.83
CA ALA A 413 1.68 14.59 11.54
C ALA A 413 1.47 16.03 11.00
N VAL A 414 2.41 16.57 10.22
CA VAL A 414 2.26 17.89 9.58
C VAL A 414 1.21 17.88 8.45
N PHE A 415 0.90 16.70 7.90
CA PHE A 415 -0.10 16.52 6.85
C PHE A 415 -1.49 16.17 7.43
N ALA A 416 -1.63 16.12 8.75
CA ALA A 416 -2.91 15.87 9.39
C ALA A 416 -3.94 16.97 9.04
N GLY A 417 -5.16 16.58 8.73
CA GLY A 417 -6.28 17.49 8.51
C GLY A 417 -6.46 17.97 7.06
N ALA A 418 -7.43 18.86 6.88
CA ALA A 418 -7.82 19.34 5.55
C ALA A 418 -6.75 20.23 4.87
N PRO A 419 -6.58 20.16 3.54
CA PRO A 419 -7.24 19.20 2.65
C PRO A 419 -6.71 17.78 2.87
N TYR A 420 -7.62 16.81 2.99
CA TYR A 420 -7.26 15.41 3.20
C TYR A 420 -6.75 14.80 1.88
N PHE A 421 -5.93 13.77 2.00
CA PHE A 421 -5.60 12.94 0.85
C PHE A 421 -6.82 12.13 0.39
N GLU A 422 -7.63 11.69 1.34
CA GLU A 422 -8.87 10.97 1.07
C GLU A 422 -9.99 11.91 0.62
N VAL A 423 -10.65 11.52 -0.46
CA VAL A 423 -11.87 12.18 -0.95
C VAL A 423 -13.01 12.03 0.06
N GLY A 424 -13.03 10.91 0.78
CA GLY A 424 -14.05 10.56 1.76
C GLY A 424 -13.93 11.21 3.13
N LEU A 425 -12.95 12.11 3.33
CA LEU A 425 -12.78 12.80 4.60
C LEU A 425 -13.11 14.31 4.48
N PRO A 426 -13.84 14.88 5.46
CA PRO A 426 -14.39 14.23 6.64
C PRO A 426 -15.75 13.55 6.39
N ILE A 427 -16.27 13.58 5.16
CA ILE A 427 -17.59 13.05 4.79
C ILE A 427 -17.40 12.02 3.67
N PRO A 428 -17.95 10.80 3.80
CA PRO A 428 -17.81 9.77 2.77
C PRO A 428 -18.28 10.24 1.40
N SER A 429 -17.51 9.93 0.34
CA SER A 429 -17.87 10.30 -1.03
C SER A 429 -18.99 9.44 -1.62
N SER A 430 -19.27 8.27 -1.01
CA SER A 430 -20.19 7.23 -1.50
C SER A 430 -19.71 6.47 -2.74
N LEU A 431 -18.47 6.69 -3.19
CA LEU A 431 -17.85 5.90 -4.25
C LEU A 431 -17.84 4.42 -3.86
N SER A 432 -18.22 3.56 -4.81
CA SER A 432 -18.07 2.12 -4.67
C SER A 432 -16.60 1.72 -4.77
N LEU A 433 -16.30 0.54 -4.22
CA LEU A 433 -14.97 -0.06 -4.33
C LEU A 433 -14.55 -0.24 -5.79
N THR A 434 -15.45 -0.70 -6.66
CA THR A 434 -15.16 -0.90 -8.09
C THR A 434 -14.86 0.41 -8.82
N GLU A 435 -15.59 1.49 -8.53
CA GLU A 435 -15.29 2.82 -9.10
C GLU A 435 -13.93 3.30 -8.64
N THR A 436 -13.63 3.13 -7.35
CA THR A 436 -12.34 3.53 -6.75
C THR A 436 -11.17 2.77 -7.35
N MET A 437 -11.24 1.44 -7.46
CA MET A 437 -10.21 0.63 -8.11
C MET A 437 -9.98 1.07 -9.56
N ASN A 438 -11.03 1.43 -10.30
CA ASN A 438 -10.89 1.93 -11.66
C ASN A 438 -10.24 3.32 -11.70
N LEU A 439 -10.56 4.20 -10.75
CA LEU A 439 -9.92 5.51 -10.60
C LEU A 439 -8.43 5.40 -10.30
N TRP A 440 -7.97 4.35 -9.61
CA TRP A 440 -6.56 4.09 -9.31
C TRP A 440 -5.86 3.16 -10.32
N ASN A 441 -6.54 2.72 -11.37
CA ASN A 441 -5.95 1.81 -12.36
C ASN A 441 -5.10 2.59 -13.38
N GLU A 442 -3.78 2.52 -13.26
CA GLU A 442 -2.81 3.16 -14.18
C GLU A 442 -3.02 2.81 -15.66
N ALA A 443 -3.57 1.64 -15.98
CA ALA A 443 -3.85 1.24 -17.36
C ALA A 443 -5.07 1.95 -17.98
N ASN A 444 -5.85 2.68 -17.18
CA ASN A 444 -7.00 3.43 -17.65
C ASN A 444 -6.57 4.79 -18.20
N ALA A 445 -6.87 5.07 -19.47
CA ALA A 445 -6.50 6.33 -20.12
C ALA A 445 -7.13 7.60 -19.48
N HIS A 446 -8.11 7.45 -18.59
CA HIS A 446 -8.78 8.57 -17.91
C HIS A 446 -8.50 8.62 -16.39
N THR A 447 -7.62 7.77 -15.85
CA THR A 447 -7.27 7.83 -14.42
C THR A 447 -6.46 9.10 -14.10
N PHE A 448 -6.61 9.66 -12.89
CA PHE A 448 -5.74 10.75 -12.44
C PHE A 448 -4.35 10.26 -11.97
N VAL A 449 -4.11 8.93 -11.91
CA VAL A 449 -2.80 8.37 -11.52
C VAL A 449 -1.88 8.07 -12.71
N ASN A 450 -2.19 8.60 -13.90
CA ASN A 450 -1.24 8.65 -15.01
C ASN A 450 -1.27 10.02 -15.69
N MET A 451 -0.23 10.29 -16.49
CA MET A 451 0.00 11.61 -17.10
C MET A 451 -1.12 12.02 -18.08
N ASP A 452 -1.56 11.12 -18.95
CA ASP A 452 -2.60 11.44 -19.95
C ASP A 452 -3.94 11.74 -19.27
N GLY A 453 -4.30 10.95 -18.26
CA GLY A 453 -5.58 11.09 -17.58
C GLY A 453 -5.62 12.27 -16.61
N ILE A 454 -4.54 12.62 -15.89
CA ILE A 454 -4.55 13.82 -15.02
C ILE A 454 -4.84 15.10 -15.81
N LEU A 455 -4.36 15.20 -17.05
CA LEU A 455 -4.67 16.34 -17.93
C LEU A 455 -6.16 16.40 -18.31
N VAL A 456 -6.83 15.26 -18.46
CA VAL A 456 -8.30 15.19 -18.65
C VAL A 456 -9.02 15.73 -17.41
N TRP A 457 -8.57 15.35 -16.21
CA TRP A 457 -9.14 15.83 -14.95
C TRP A 457 -8.96 17.33 -14.77
N VAL A 458 -7.76 17.87 -15.06
CA VAL A 458 -7.51 19.32 -14.99
C VAL A 458 -8.39 20.08 -15.99
N GLY A 459 -8.50 19.61 -17.23
CA GLY A 459 -9.41 20.23 -18.22
C GLY A 459 -10.87 20.21 -17.75
N ALA A 460 -11.32 19.12 -17.14
CA ALA A 460 -12.65 19.02 -16.54
C ALA A 460 -12.83 20.00 -15.36
N MET A 461 -11.82 20.18 -14.52
CA MET A 461 -11.82 21.16 -13.41
C MET A 461 -11.91 22.61 -13.92
N LEU A 462 -11.27 22.92 -15.04
CA LEU A 462 -11.34 24.23 -15.70
C LEU A 462 -12.69 24.50 -16.40
N GLY A 463 -13.63 23.55 -16.34
CA GLY A 463 -14.99 23.72 -16.79
C GLY A 463 -15.29 23.15 -18.18
N ASP A 464 -14.40 22.32 -18.76
CA ASP A 464 -14.72 21.61 -20.00
C ASP A 464 -15.81 20.55 -19.77
N VAL A 465 -17.02 20.88 -20.19
CA VAL A 465 -18.22 20.03 -20.06
C VAL A 465 -18.06 18.71 -20.82
N SER A 466 -17.32 18.68 -21.93
CA SER A 466 -17.11 17.45 -22.71
C SER A 466 -16.23 16.48 -21.94
N LEU A 467 -15.16 16.97 -21.32
CA LEU A 467 -14.27 16.15 -20.49
C LEU A 467 -15.00 15.66 -19.23
N GLN A 468 -15.82 16.49 -18.58
CA GLN A 468 -16.66 16.06 -17.47
C GLN A 468 -17.62 14.92 -17.85
N LEU A 469 -18.27 15.02 -19.02
CA LEU A 469 -19.15 13.94 -19.52
C LEU A 469 -18.38 12.66 -19.82
N ASN A 470 -17.16 12.76 -20.34
CA ASN A 470 -16.30 11.60 -20.57
C ASN A 470 -15.92 10.91 -19.26
N LEU A 471 -15.55 11.66 -18.22
CA LEU A 471 -15.20 11.10 -16.91
C LEU A 471 -16.39 10.40 -16.24
N LEU A 472 -17.58 11.01 -16.28
CA LEU A 472 -18.82 10.39 -15.79
C LEU A 472 -19.07 9.03 -16.47
N ALA A 473 -18.90 8.97 -17.79
CA ALA A 473 -19.11 7.74 -18.55
C ALA A 473 -18.01 6.70 -18.32
N ALA A 474 -16.74 7.12 -18.25
CA ALA A 474 -15.59 6.24 -18.11
C ALA A 474 -15.59 5.50 -16.77
N PHE A 475 -16.02 6.18 -15.71
CA PHE A 475 -16.00 5.65 -14.33
C PHE A 475 -17.39 5.30 -13.79
N SER A 476 -18.45 5.50 -14.57
CA SER A 476 -19.85 5.31 -14.14
C SER A 476 -20.28 6.19 -12.95
N LEU A 477 -19.62 7.33 -12.76
CA LEU A 477 -19.85 8.25 -11.65
C LEU A 477 -21.18 8.99 -11.78
N THR A 478 -21.75 9.35 -10.64
CA THR A 478 -22.79 10.37 -10.54
C THR A 478 -22.18 11.77 -10.66
N VAL A 479 -23.03 12.76 -10.99
CA VAL A 479 -22.61 14.18 -11.02
C VAL A 479 -22.13 14.66 -9.64
N GLY A 480 -22.71 14.15 -8.56
CA GLY A 480 -22.31 14.49 -7.19
C GLY A 480 -20.91 13.96 -6.85
N GLU A 481 -20.62 12.71 -7.21
CA GLU A 481 -19.29 12.10 -7.03
C GLU A 481 -18.23 12.81 -7.87
N LEU A 482 -18.52 13.09 -9.15
CA LEU A 482 -17.60 13.85 -10.00
C LEU A 482 -17.30 15.24 -9.40
N THR A 483 -18.33 15.95 -8.92
CA THR A 483 -18.14 17.26 -8.28
C THR A 483 -17.24 17.17 -7.05
N THR A 484 -17.42 16.11 -6.25
CA THR A 484 -16.62 15.85 -5.04
C THR A 484 -15.17 15.56 -5.42
N LEU A 485 -14.94 14.71 -6.42
CA LEU A 485 -13.61 14.38 -6.94
C LEU A 485 -12.89 15.59 -7.53
N LEU A 486 -13.56 16.39 -8.36
CA LEU A 486 -12.95 17.61 -8.94
C LEU A 486 -12.61 18.65 -7.86
N THR A 487 -13.46 18.78 -6.84
CA THR A 487 -13.20 19.68 -5.71
C THR A 487 -12.01 19.21 -4.87
N TRP A 488 -11.98 17.91 -4.56
CA TRP A 488 -10.87 17.28 -3.84
C TRP A 488 -9.56 17.44 -4.63
N LEU A 489 -9.54 17.04 -5.90
CA LEU A 489 -8.33 17.07 -6.73
C LEU A 489 -7.80 18.49 -6.87
N GLY A 490 -8.68 19.49 -7.05
CA GLY A 490 -8.25 20.89 -7.09
C GLY A 490 -7.60 21.38 -5.79
N ALA A 491 -8.15 21.00 -4.64
CA ALA A 491 -7.54 21.34 -3.36
C ALA A 491 -6.23 20.56 -3.12
N PHE A 492 -6.17 19.29 -3.55
CA PHE A 492 -5.01 18.43 -3.42
C PHE A 492 -3.84 18.94 -4.28
N LEU A 493 -4.11 19.24 -5.56
CA LEU A 493 -3.16 19.80 -6.53
C LEU A 493 -2.55 21.12 -6.05
N THR A 494 -3.37 22.03 -5.53
CA THR A 494 -2.92 23.40 -5.19
C THR A 494 -2.25 23.51 -3.83
N ILE A 495 -2.51 22.56 -2.92
CA ILE A 495 -2.03 22.64 -1.53
C ILE A 495 -1.12 21.46 -1.17
N ARG A 496 -1.54 20.21 -1.40
CA ARG A 496 -0.80 19.03 -0.92
C ARG A 496 0.31 18.62 -1.83
N VAL A 497 0.10 18.61 -3.15
CA VAL A 497 1.13 18.19 -4.10
C VAL A 497 2.41 19.03 -3.95
N PRO A 498 2.35 20.39 -3.88
CA PRO A 498 3.54 21.19 -3.60
C PRO A 498 4.27 20.81 -2.31
N GLN A 499 3.52 20.56 -1.23
CA GLN A 499 4.09 20.19 0.07
C GLN A 499 4.75 18.81 0.04
N LEU A 500 4.16 17.86 -0.69
CA LEU A 500 4.66 16.50 -0.82
C LEU A 500 5.90 16.45 -1.71
N ILE A 501 5.89 17.19 -2.82
CA ILE A 501 7.08 17.38 -3.67
C ILE A 501 8.24 17.98 -2.86
N GLU A 502 7.99 19.04 -2.08
CA GLU A 502 9.03 19.63 -1.22
C GLU A 502 9.52 18.65 -0.15
N TYR A 503 8.61 17.87 0.44
CA TYR A 503 8.95 16.85 1.43
C TYR A 503 9.83 15.73 0.86
N GLU A 504 9.53 15.25 -0.35
CA GLU A 504 10.24 14.14 -1.00
C GLU A 504 11.56 14.58 -1.61
N THR A 505 11.58 15.73 -2.30
CA THR A 505 12.74 16.20 -3.06
C THR A 505 13.65 17.13 -2.27
N GLY A 506 13.11 17.81 -1.25
CA GLY A 506 13.78 18.89 -0.54
C GLY A 506 13.79 20.24 -1.28
N TYR A 507 13.15 20.33 -2.45
CA TYR A 507 13.07 21.55 -3.26
C TYR A 507 11.66 22.12 -3.28
N THR A 508 11.57 23.44 -3.18
CA THR A 508 10.31 24.16 -3.39
C THR A 508 9.89 24.13 -4.87
N ILE A 509 8.62 24.39 -5.16
CA ILE A 509 8.12 24.46 -6.55
C ILE A 509 8.89 25.48 -7.41
N PRO A 510 9.20 26.71 -6.93
CA PRO A 510 10.04 27.63 -7.69
C PRO A 510 11.44 27.11 -7.99
N GLU A 511 12.07 26.40 -7.04
CA GLU A 511 13.39 25.79 -7.27
C GLU A 511 13.32 24.68 -8.32
N LEU A 512 12.29 23.84 -8.27
CA LEU A 512 12.06 22.81 -9.28
C LEU A 512 11.69 23.38 -10.64
N ALA A 513 10.96 24.50 -10.69
CA ALA A 513 10.66 25.21 -11.93
C ALA A 513 11.95 25.71 -12.59
N GLN A 514 12.87 26.28 -11.80
CA GLN A 514 14.19 26.68 -12.28
C GLN A 514 14.99 25.49 -12.84
N LEU A 515 15.05 24.39 -12.10
CA LEU A 515 15.76 23.17 -12.53
C LEU A 515 15.12 22.58 -13.80
N SER A 516 13.80 22.56 -13.89
CA SER A 516 13.05 22.09 -15.06
C SER A 516 13.27 22.99 -16.27
N PHE A 517 13.34 24.31 -16.06
CA PHE A 517 13.69 25.27 -17.10
C PHE A 517 15.09 24.99 -17.65
N TYR A 518 16.08 24.78 -16.77
CA TYR A 518 17.43 24.43 -17.19
C TYR A 518 17.50 23.11 -17.94
N GLU A 519 16.79 22.09 -17.47
CA GLU A 519 16.76 20.79 -18.13
C GLU A 519 16.09 20.91 -19.51
N GLN A 520 14.96 21.61 -19.62
CA GLN A 520 14.27 21.83 -20.88
C GLN A 520 15.17 22.60 -21.85
N TRP A 521 15.80 23.67 -21.40
CA TRP A 521 16.72 24.46 -22.21
C TRP A 521 17.93 23.64 -22.69
N ALA A 522 18.56 22.87 -21.79
CA ALA A 522 19.78 22.14 -22.07
C ALA A 522 19.54 20.81 -22.81
N ASN A 523 18.45 20.12 -22.51
CA ASN A 523 18.22 18.73 -22.91
C ASN A 523 16.95 18.52 -23.75
N GLY A 524 16.04 19.51 -23.77
CA GLY A 524 14.75 19.38 -24.45
C GLY A 524 13.79 18.45 -23.70
N THR A 525 14.04 18.20 -22.42
CA THR A 525 13.24 17.36 -21.55
C THR A 525 13.02 18.04 -20.20
N ILE A 526 11.93 17.68 -19.54
CA ILE A 526 11.68 17.98 -18.13
C ILE A 526 11.53 16.64 -17.43
N GLN A 527 12.37 16.40 -16.43
CA GLN A 527 12.50 15.13 -15.71
C GLN A 527 12.72 13.92 -16.64
N GLY A 528 13.47 14.13 -17.74
CA GLY A 528 13.74 13.13 -18.76
C GLY A 528 12.59 12.83 -19.73
N ILE A 529 11.48 13.57 -19.63
CA ILE A 529 10.28 13.39 -20.48
C ILE A 529 10.14 14.59 -21.42
N SER A 530 9.69 14.34 -22.65
CA SER A 530 9.40 15.39 -23.64
C SER A 530 8.06 16.08 -23.35
N ILE A 531 8.04 16.92 -22.30
CA ILE A 531 6.83 17.64 -21.86
C ILE A 531 6.51 18.80 -22.81
N LEU A 532 7.53 19.58 -23.21
CA LEU A 532 7.41 20.70 -24.15
C LEU A 532 8.16 20.38 -25.45
N PRO A 533 7.60 19.53 -26.33
CA PRO A 533 8.29 19.08 -27.55
C PRO A 533 8.56 20.22 -28.54
N ASP A 534 7.77 21.29 -28.48
CA ASP A 534 7.87 22.48 -29.34
C ASP A 534 8.57 23.68 -28.65
N GLY A 535 9.01 23.50 -27.39
CA GLY A 535 9.75 24.50 -26.60
C GLY A 535 8.89 25.59 -25.94
N PHE A 536 9.48 26.41 -25.07
CA PHE A 536 8.79 27.47 -24.32
C PHE A 536 8.14 28.51 -25.23
N LEU A 537 8.75 28.81 -26.38
CA LEU A 537 8.24 29.81 -27.32
C LEU A 537 6.96 29.39 -28.03
N SER A 538 6.55 28.12 -27.97
CA SER A 538 5.24 27.69 -28.47
C SER A 538 4.10 27.99 -27.48
N GLU A 539 4.43 28.22 -26.22
CA GLU A 539 3.47 28.41 -25.13
C GLU A 539 3.15 29.89 -24.84
N ILE A 540 3.93 30.83 -25.40
CA ILE A 540 3.72 32.29 -25.22
C ILE A 540 2.51 32.80 -26.05
N ASP A 541 1.89 33.91 -25.64
CA ASP A 541 0.78 34.54 -26.38
C ASP A 541 1.19 35.89 -27.00
N PRO A 542 1.13 36.06 -28.34
CA PRO A 542 0.89 35.05 -29.37
C PRO A 542 2.13 34.16 -29.61
N PRO A 543 1.97 32.89 -30.00
CA PRO A 543 3.09 31.96 -30.11
C PRO A 543 4.02 32.30 -31.27
N LEU A 544 5.32 32.16 -31.04
CA LEU A 544 6.35 32.34 -32.06
C LEU A 544 6.45 31.07 -32.91
N LEU A 545 5.75 31.06 -34.06
CA LEU A 545 5.72 29.91 -34.97
C LEU A 545 7.06 29.71 -35.70
N GLY A 546 7.78 28.64 -35.36
CA GLY A 546 9.02 28.19 -35.99
C GLY A 546 9.62 26.98 -35.26
N PRO A 547 10.70 26.35 -35.78
CA PRO A 547 11.41 25.32 -35.02
C PRO A 547 11.86 25.82 -33.63
N PRO A 548 12.01 24.93 -32.63
CA PRO A 548 12.30 25.30 -31.24
C PRO A 548 13.73 25.82 -31.12
N TYR A 549 13.93 27.12 -31.36
CA TYR A 549 15.27 27.71 -31.42
C TYR A 549 15.75 28.27 -30.08
N PHE A 550 14.93 28.25 -29.03
CA PHE A 550 15.35 28.69 -27.70
C PHE A 550 16.17 27.61 -26.99
N GLU A 551 15.71 26.37 -27.00
CA GLU A 551 16.35 25.27 -26.31
C GLU A 551 17.52 24.70 -27.13
N VAL A 552 18.70 24.62 -26.51
CA VAL A 552 19.85 23.92 -27.09
C VAL A 552 19.50 22.45 -27.33
N GLY A 553 18.83 21.84 -26.35
CA GLY A 553 18.47 20.42 -26.36
C GLY A 553 17.52 20.00 -27.48
N LEU A 554 16.63 20.90 -27.93
CA LEU A 554 15.71 20.61 -29.03
C LEU A 554 16.31 20.86 -30.43
N THR A 555 17.39 21.65 -30.51
CA THR A 555 18.05 21.94 -31.79
C THR A 555 19.15 20.94 -32.16
N GLU A 556 19.99 20.55 -31.21
CA GLU A 556 21.17 19.68 -31.43
C GLU A 556 21.10 18.35 -30.63
N GLY A 557 19.97 18.09 -29.97
CA GLY A 557 19.80 16.97 -29.04
C GLY A 557 20.35 17.28 -27.65
N SER A 558 20.11 16.37 -26.69
CA SER A 558 20.52 16.56 -25.30
C SER A 558 22.00 16.95 -25.17
N THR A 559 22.26 18.03 -24.44
CA THR A 559 23.62 18.49 -24.15
C THR A 559 24.26 17.76 -22.99
N GLY A 560 23.45 17.20 -22.08
CA GLY A 560 23.91 16.59 -20.83
C GLY A 560 24.58 17.59 -19.90
N LEU A 561 24.25 18.88 -20.00
CA LEU A 561 24.66 19.89 -19.01
C LEU A 561 24.05 19.55 -17.65
N THR A 562 24.84 19.71 -16.59
CA THR A 562 24.36 19.57 -15.21
C THR A 562 23.70 20.87 -14.74
N ASP A 563 22.84 20.81 -13.73
CA ASP A 563 22.20 21.99 -13.12
C ASP A 563 23.21 23.07 -12.73
N SER A 564 24.32 22.69 -12.10
CA SER A 564 25.39 23.63 -11.72
C SER A 564 26.08 24.33 -12.90
N GLN A 565 26.09 23.70 -14.07
CA GLN A 565 26.62 24.28 -15.30
C GLN A 565 25.59 25.24 -15.90
N CYS A 566 24.30 24.88 -15.88
CA CYS A 566 23.22 25.77 -16.28
C CYS A 566 23.17 27.02 -15.39
N ASP A 567 23.22 26.87 -14.06
CA ASP A 567 23.33 27.99 -13.12
C ASP A 567 24.48 28.95 -13.45
N ALA A 568 25.64 28.43 -13.83
CA ALA A 568 26.78 29.26 -14.21
C ALA A 568 26.55 30.00 -15.55
N LEU A 569 25.92 29.32 -16.52
CA LEU A 569 25.56 29.87 -17.83
C LEU A 569 24.44 30.92 -17.75
N TRP A 570 23.56 30.80 -16.76
CA TRP A 570 22.42 31.69 -16.51
C TRP A 570 22.70 32.74 -15.41
N ASN A 571 23.95 32.89 -14.96
CA ASN A 571 24.32 33.87 -13.94
C ASN A 571 24.48 35.29 -14.54
N GLU A 572 23.51 36.18 -14.32
CA GLU A 572 23.51 37.57 -14.80
C GLU A 572 24.75 38.39 -14.42
N THR A 573 25.40 38.07 -13.29
CA THR A 573 26.56 38.81 -12.78
C THR A 573 27.89 38.26 -13.26
N SER A 574 27.89 37.06 -13.86
CA SER A 574 29.10 36.39 -14.30
C SER A 574 29.61 36.95 -15.63
N GLU A 575 30.90 37.24 -15.71
CA GLU A 575 31.55 37.62 -16.96
C GLU A 575 31.78 36.45 -17.94
N TYR A 576 31.27 35.25 -17.61
CA TYR A 576 31.37 34.03 -18.42
C TYR A 576 29.99 33.46 -18.80
N SER A 577 28.91 34.12 -18.38
CA SER A 577 27.51 33.71 -18.59
C SER A 577 26.98 34.06 -19.99
N LEU A 578 25.92 33.37 -20.42
CA LEU A 578 25.16 33.69 -21.63
C LEU A 578 24.22 34.89 -21.44
N VAL A 579 23.77 35.11 -20.20
CA VAL A 579 22.80 36.16 -19.85
C VAL A 579 23.43 37.42 -19.24
N SER A 580 24.73 37.63 -19.47
CA SER A 580 25.37 38.91 -19.15
C SER A 580 25.95 39.57 -20.40
N ALA A 581 25.84 40.90 -20.49
CA ALA A 581 26.38 41.66 -21.62
C ALA A 581 27.90 41.45 -21.81
N SER A 582 28.63 41.24 -20.72
CA SER A 582 30.08 40.96 -20.79
C SER A 582 30.38 39.51 -21.20
N GLY A 583 29.57 38.56 -20.74
CA GLY A 583 29.75 37.14 -21.00
C GLY A 583 29.36 36.76 -22.43
N ILE A 584 28.22 37.26 -22.94
CA ILE A 584 27.77 36.95 -24.29
C ILE A 584 28.78 37.39 -25.37
N ASN A 585 29.46 38.51 -25.14
CA ASN A 585 30.54 38.99 -26.00
C ASN A 585 31.74 38.03 -26.02
N LYS A 586 32.04 37.37 -24.89
CA LYS A 586 33.09 36.33 -24.84
C LYS A 586 32.63 35.06 -25.56
N TRP A 587 31.37 34.68 -25.46
CA TRP A 587 30.80 33.55 -26.19
C TRP A 587 30.94 33.73 -27.71
N TYR A 588 30.61 34.89 -28.26
CA TYR A 588 30.84 35.17 -29.69
C TYR A 588 32.33 35.20 -30.08
N GLN A 589 33.23 35.54 -29.15
CA GLN A 589 34.68 35.52 -29.40
C GLN A 589 35.30 34.12 -29.31
N ALA A 590 34.60 33.15 -28.71
CA ALA A 590 35.14 31.83 -28.40
C ALA A 590 35.60 31.06 -29.64
N GLU A 591 34.93 31.22 -30.79
CA GLU A 591 35.32 30.59 -32.06
C GLU A 591 36.68 31.07 -32.59
N SER A 592 37.08 32.29 -32.22
CA SER A 592 38.30 32.94 -32.74
C SER A 592 39.42 33.06 -31.69
N SER A 593 39.16 32.68 -30.43
CA SER A 593 40.11 32.79 -29.31
C SER A 593 40.09 31.53 -28.44
N SER A 594 41.14 30.71 -28.57
CA SER A 594 41.34 29.52 -27.74
C SER A 594 41.41 29.83 -26.24
N THR A 595 41.98 30.98 -25.87
CA THR A 595 42.04 31.41 -24.46
C THR A 595 40.65 31.72 -23.93
N THR A 596 39.82 32.41 -24.72
CA THR A 596 38.43 32.72 -24.32
C THR A 596 37.60 31.45 -24.23
N TYR A 597 37.75 30.54 -25.21
CA TYR A 597 37.11 29.23 -25.23
C TYR A 597 37.41 28.41 -23.95
N ASP A 598 38.69 28.29 -23.57
CA ASP A 598 39.09 27.51 -22.38
C ASP A 598 38.63 28.18 -21.06
N ASN A 599 38.65 29.51 -21.00
CA ASN A 599 38.15 30.26 -19.85
C ASN A 599 36.64 30.07 -19.66
N LEU A 600 35.84 30.13 -20.73
CA LEU A 600 34.40 29.88 -20.66
C LEU A 600 34.10 28.47 -20.14
N ARG A 601 34.82 27.46 -20.63
CA ARG A 601 34.65 26.08 -20.17
C ARG A 601 34.97 25.92 -18.69
N THR A 602 36.09 26.49 -18.24
CA THR A 602 36.55 26.33 -16.85
C THR A 602 35.64 27.07 -15.86
N ASN A 603 35.18 28.28 -16.21
CA ASN A 603 34.37 29.10 -15.30
C ASN A 603 32.88 28.70 -15.27
N ASN A 604 32.39 27.94 -16.25
CA ASN A 604 31.02 27.42 -16.26
C ASN A 604 30.96 25.95 -15.83
N GLY A 605 31.67 25.58 -14.76
CA GLY A 605 31.59 24.22 -14.20
C GLY A 605 32.26 23.13 -15.05
N GLY A 606 33.26 23.47 -15.85
CA GLY A 606 34.05 22.50 -16.61
C GLY A 606 33.33 21.90 -17.82
N ILE A 607 32.53 22.71 -18.54
CA ILE A 607 31.81 22.29 -19.76
C ILE A 607 32.75 21.51 -20.70
N SER A 608 32.29 20.35 -21.19
CA SER A 608 33.05 19.51 -22.11
C SER A 608 33.17 20.16 -23.50
N THR A 609 34.10 19.67 -24.32
CA THR A 609 34.25 20.15 -25.71
C THR A 609 32.97 19.92 -26.52
N ALA A 610 32.27 18.81 -26.30
CA ALA A 610 31.03 18.48 -27.02
C ALA A 610 29.89 19.46 -26.65
N GLN A 611 29.65 19.66 -25.36
CA GLN A 611 28.68 20.64 -24.86
C GLN A 611 28.99 22.06 -25.36
N MET A 612 30.27 22.45 -25.34
CA MET A 612 30.70 23.75 -25.84
C MET A 612 30.40 23.91 -27.34
N THR A 613 30.62 22.87 -28.15
CA THR A 613 30.26 22.88 -29.57
C THR A 613 28.76 23.05 -29.78
N GLN A 614 27.92 22.31 -29.06
CA GLN A 614 26.46 22.44 -29.17
C GLN A 614 25.97 23.85 -28.84
N ILE A 615 26.47 24.47 -27.75
CA ILE A 615 26.11 25.85 -27.39
C ILE A 615 26.57 26.85 -28.47
N LEU A 616 27.79 26.69 -29.00
CA LEU A 616 28.31 27.59 -30.03
C LEU A 616 27.60 27.42 -31.38
N ASP A 617 27.11 26.22 -31.71
CA ASP A 617 26.31 25.99 -32.91
C ASP A 617 24.87 26.51 -32.77
N TRP A 618 24.32 26.45 -31.55
CA TRP A 618 22.98 26.97 -31.22
C TRP A 618 22.93 28.50 -31.18
N LEU A 619 23.90 29.14 -30.53
CA LEU A 619 23.84 30.56 -30.18
C LEU A 619 23.60 31.51 -31.39
N PRO A 620 24.28 31.33 -32.55
CA PRO A 620 24.01 32.12 -33.75
C PRO A 620 22.59 31.92 -34.28
N LYS A 621 22.04 30.71 -34.20
CA LYS A 621 20.67 30.40 -34.64
C LYS A 621 19.65 31.10 -33.75
N PHE A 622 19.84 31.04 -32.44
CA PHE A 622 18.99 31.76 -31.47
C PHE A 622 19.01 33.28 -31.74
N ARG A 623 20.20 33.88 -31.89
CA ARG A 623 20.35 35.31 -32.20
C ARG A 623 19.65 35.70 -33.51
N ASP A 624 19.95 35.00 -34.59
CA ASP A 624 19.56 35.43 -35.94
C ASP A 624 18.09 35.16 -36.24
N VAL A 625 17.50 34.13 -35.61
CA VAL A 625 16.11 33.74 -35.84
C VAL A 625 15.18 34.30 -34.76
N ILE A 626 15.51 34.13 -33.47
CA ILE A 626 14.60 34.49 -32.37
C ILE A 626 14.78 35.93 -31.94
N VAL A 627 16.00 36.34 -31.55
CA VAL A 627 16.24 37.71 -31.04
C VAL A 627 15.91 38.76 -32.10
N ASN A 628 16.23 38.47 -33.36
CA ASN A 628 15.88 39.31 -34.51
C ASN A 628 14.35 39.42 -34.73
N ALA A 629 13.59 38.33 -34.52
CA ALA A 629 12.13 38.36 -34.60
C ALA A 629 11.50 39.14 -33.43
N LEU A 630 11.94 38.88 -32.19
CA LEU A 630 11.51 39.59 -30.99
C LEU A 630 11.80 41.10 -31.09
N ALA A 631 13.02 41.47 -31.53
CA ALA A 631 13.40 42.86 -31.69
C ALA A 631 12.58 43.60 -32.78
N LYS A 632 12.12 42.90 -33.82
CA LYS A 632 11.22 43.48 -34.81
C LYS A 632 9.88 43.86 -34.18
N GLU A 633 9.32 42.96 -33.38
CA GLU A 633 8.03 43.14 -32.72
C GLU A 633 8.09 44.24 -31.66
N GLU A 634 9.05 44.16 -30.74
CA GLU A 634 9.25 45.12 -29.66
C GLU A 634 9.48 46.56 -30.20
N LEU A 635 10.27 46.68 -31.27
CA LEU A 635 10.59 47.98 -31.86
C LEU A 635 9.54 48.47 -32.88
N GLY A 636 8.55 47.64 -33.22
CA GLY A 636 7.52 47.91 -34.22
C GLY A 636 8.09 48.13 -35.63
N LEU A 637 9.13 47.37 -35.99
CA LEU A 637 9.85 47.54 -37.25
C LEU A 637 9.07 46.93 -38.43
N PRO A 638 9.10 47.57 -39.62
CA PRO A 638 8.40 47.06 -40.80
C PRO A 638 8.99 45.76 -41.35
N MET A 639 10.19 45.39 -40.93
CA MET A 639 10.90 44.15 -41.25
C MET A 639 11.95 43.89 -40.16
N GLU A 640 12.46 42.66 -40.12
CA GLU A 640 13.48 42.26 -39.15
C GLU A 640 14.73 43.15 -39.20
N PRO A 641 15.34 43.49 -38.05
CA PRO A 641 16.56 44.28 -37.96
C PRO A 641 17.67 43.91 -38.95
N TYR A 642 17.96 42.62 -39.18
CA TYR A 642 18.96 42.21 -40.18
C TYR A 642 18.50 42.48 -41.61
N ALA A 643 17.24 42.22 -41.93
CA ALA A 643 16.66 42.54 -43.23
C ALA A 643 16.62 44.06 -43.45
N LEU A 644 16.35 44.84 -42.41
CA LEU A 644 16.38 46.29 -42.42
C LEU A 644 17.80 46.81 -42.64
N GLY A 645 18.78 46.27 -41.90
CA GLY A 645 20.21 46.58 -42.04
C GLY A 645 20.73 46.25 -43.45
N ASN A 646 20.42 45.07 -43.97
CA ASN A 646 20.76 44.68 -45.35
C ASN A 646 20.02 45.52 -46.39
N THR A 647 18.76 45.85 -46.18
CA THR A 647 17.99 46.73 -47.08
C THR A 647 18.58 48.14 -47.08
N LEU A 648 18.99 48.66 -45.93
CA LEU A 648 19.69 49.94 -45.80
C LEU A 648 21.08 49.88 -46.46
N LEU A 649 21.82 48.79 -46.28
CA LEU A 649 23.13 48.55 -46.89
C LEU A 649 23.03 48.52 -48.42
N ILE A 650 22.06 47.78 -48.96
CA ILE A 650 21.80 47.66 -50.40
C ILE A 650 21.30 49.01 -50.95
N ALA A 651 20.38 49.69 -50.25
CA ALA A 651 19.88 51.01 -50.64
C ALA A 651 20.99 52.09 -50.62
N LEU A 652 21.94 52.01 -49.71
CA LEU A 652 23.11 52.90 -49.64
C LEU A 652 24.19 52.55 -50.67
N GLY A 653 24.35 51.26 -51.01
CA GLY A 653 25.33 50.76 -51.97
C GLY A 653 24.92 50.90 -53.44
N ALA A 654 23.62 50.87 -53.75
CA ALA A 654 23.10 50.85 -55.12
C ALA A 654 22.86 52.24 -55.76
N GLY A 655 22.95 53.35 -55.03
CA GLY A 655 22.86 54.68 -55.63
C GLY A 655 22.86 55.82 -54.61
N GLY A 656 23.65 56.86 -54.87
CA GLY A 656 23.87 58.02 -54.00
C GLY A 656 22.63 58.86 -53.69
N GLY A 657 21.72 58.33 -52.89
CA GLY A 657 20.49 58.97 -52.43
C GLY A 657 20.47 59.11 -50.91
N THR A 658 21.42 59.85 -50.33
CA THR A 658 21.50 60.15 -48.89
C THR A 658 20.20 60.77 -48.33
N LEU A 659 19.39 61.42 -49.19
CA LEU A 659 18.12 62.03 -48.82
C LEU A 659 16.92 61.05 -48.77
N ALA A 660 16.94 59.95 -49.52
CA ALA A 660 15.85 58.97 -49.53
C ALA A 660 15.89 58.07 -48.29
N VAL A 661 17.09 57.69 -47.84
CA VAL A 661 17.30 56.90 -46.61
C VAL A 661 16.96 57.72 -45.37
N ILE A 662 17.38 58.99 -45.32
CA ILE A 662 16.92 59.95 -44.30
C ILE A 662 15.39 60.10 -44.36
N GLY A 663 14.80 60.10 -45.56
CA GLY A 663 13.35 60.11 -45.76
C GLY A 663 12.63 58.88 -45.20
N VAL A 664 13.16 57.66 -45.36
CA VAL A 664 12.59 56.41 -44.82
C VAL A 664 12.74 56.35 -43.30
N VAL A 665 13.91 56.71 -42.77
CA VAL A 665 14.15 56.79 -41.32
C VAL A 665 13.24 57.86 -40.69
N LEU A 666 13.09 59.03 -41.32
CA LEU A 666 12.14 60.06 -40.89
C LEU A 666 10.67 59.63 -41.06
N LEU A 667 10.30 58.85 -42.08
CA LEU A 667 8.93 58.32 -42.25
C LEU A 667 8.57 57.28 -41.19
N ILE A 668 9.53 56.42 -40.83
CA ILE A 668 9.41 55.46 -39.72
C ILE A 668 9.30 56.20 -38.38
N LEU A 669 10.08 57.27 -38.19
CA LEU A 669 9.99 58.13 -36.99
C LEU A 669 8.75 59.05 -36.98
N TRP A 670 8.18 59.41 -38.14
CA TRP A 670 7.00 60.28 -38.26
C TRP A 670 5.69 59.51 -38.08
N LYS A 671 5.66 58.21 -38.40
CA LYS A 671 4.55 57.29 -38.04
C LYS A 671 4.49 56.93 -36.54
N ARG A 672 5.49 57.34 -35.74
CA ARG A 672 5.57 57.17 -34.27
C ARG A 672 4.92 58.32 -33.49
N LYS A 673 3.97 59.06 -34.08
CA LYS A 673 3.10 60.00 -33.34
C LYS A 673 1.71 59.45 -33.18
#